data_AF-A0A2H6N3T6-F1
#
_entry.id   AF-A0A2H6N3T6-F1
#
_cell.length_a   1.000
_cell.length_b   1.000
_cell.length_c   1.000
_cell.angle_alpha   90.00
_cell.angle_beta   90.00
_cell.angle_gamma   90.00
#
_symmetry.space_group_name_H-M   'P 1'
#
loop_
_entity.id
_entity.type
_entity.pdbx_description
1 polymer ?
#
loop_
_entity_poly.entity_id
_entity_poly.type
_entity_poly.pdbx_seq_one_letter_code
_entity_poly.pdbx_strand_id
1 'polypeptide(L)'
;INAEHENFVDMRMNESSNVIHEIHGKHTFPLQNESLEGLVCKLAKLSIGYTSQQTSDQHLKFLSALLSNSASHKVFQVLKEESDDIQYENPSIQFLHKKLIVWLKEDWRKETDCLVDILYSILHCCSSPMERENILNDLTKMDLKWSILLQIIQKACSNSEKHSLSSTWLKGDVLGEKLVTLAHDLCNISLKMTVTSAESFHSEQWTLLSLVLSQLIKNESLIGEVYVKRIIDKLQAALSKAKDLSEAGNTELSVSFICDIASSFFTSVKGCLMMPSSEDLLLTIFQLCAQTQDITRLSDFLVNKLKHTWMCGITSLVRQRSILHKESSFLQKSAFWVKNQLQTLVLDIKSLQVLISVVNDLLTTLLEAEDVSACVLKDYVEWLTPTQTEWEKMRESLSNEWLRKPLLEGRLSINCELPGIDHKFSVPAKLPSHLCTATLLSRMALLILEKEVVFENPEVERRKFDNIIVEQLYALQWIEELANPSDLLLEFLYNTEAMKISHEHFYLLNNISHLLQILFNRSKESGRLWALTMAKLINTNFVEPCEIKALFDSSESFFPLTEGNLHTLQSLSPVLPEEYKEELVIRFTAKLMTCNGTDLFGTEGAFGYLGILNSCLNTQDTDYGEVMAGILKVIVSWGSDYEDSFLFSCNLQETNPQLLGLNIEMIRFISLLLKKPISLLENEWDFVMCSMLAWLETTCENPEVFPAAQVQVFASVSCDLSGSLSAYFQAATPEMVEKFPKNLMSEWRDFFSEGIHSLLLPLLAKITRKEQDVMETSFQNSMLKSLGKALAYISKDQLLNHRLPAKLVAGQKTNLPDNLQTLLNTFCPLLIFRARPVQITVYHMLNKLMSHLPKFDNVDLKSYGDEEEELLLSPPAALMTVLTTQEDLLENILECIPVGEFAEIQPMSVEFCIILGYLLTWKLILTFFKGASSQLRALYSQYLRRTKSLNKLLYHLFRLMPENPTFPGSTPELSNKDVKTYFTEELDLDIEDALAMFSHIPHLACTVYCMTLKDLPAMVRLWWNSCEKRVFNIVDKFTSKYVSGILSSQEISSVQSSTQLFNGMTVKARSATREVIATYSVDDIFIELIIQLPPNYPLGSIAVESGKRVGVAVQQWRNWMLQLSTYLTHQNGSIMEGLALWKNNVDKRFEGVEDCMICFSVIHGSNYSLPKKACRTCKKKFHSACLYKWFTSSNKSTCPLCRETFF
;
A
#
# COMPACT_ATOMS: atom_id res chain seq x y z
N ILE A 1 38.90 51.12 40.42
CA ILE A 1 38.47 49.94 41.20
C ILE A 1 39.22 48.77 40.57
N ASN A 2 40.51 48.58 40.87
CA ASN A 2 41.06 48.02 42.13
C ASN A 2 40.47 46.61 42.33
N ALA A 3 41.17 45.51 42.52
CA ALA A 3 42.59 45.09 42.66
C ALA A 3 42.47 43.55 42.88
N GLU A 4 43.48 42.67 42.90
CA GLU A 4 44.95 42.75 42.89
C GLU A 4 45.50 41.39 42.40
N HIS A 5 46.75 41.39 41.89
CA HIS A 5 47.85 40.37 41.89
C HIS A 5 47.58 38.82 41.94
N GLU A 6 48.43 37.94 41.39
CA GLU A 6 49.74 38.02 40.67
C GLU A 6 49.89 36.75 39.77
N ASN A 7 50.45 36.85 38.54
CA ASN A 7 51.82 36.46 38.12
C ASN A 7 52.34 35.12 38.70
N PHE A 8 52.93 34.18 37.96
CA PHE A 8 54.01 34.23 36.95
C PHE A 8 53.98 32.91 36.09
N VAL A 9 54.58 32.70 34.90
CA VAL A 9 55.14 33.49 33.76
C VAL A 9 55.57 32.43 32.67
N ASP A 10 55.88 32.66 31.37
CA ASP A 10 56.08 33.88 30.57
C ASP A 10 55.72 33.74 29.06
N MET A 11 56.05 34.81 28.32
CA MET A 11 55.66 35.31 27.00
C MET A 11 55.90 34.50 25.70
N ARG A 12 55.29 35.11 24.67
CA ARG A 12 55.23 34.80 23.23
C ARG A 12 56.23 35.65 22.41
N MET A 13 56.53 35.14 21.20
CA MET A 13 56.69 35.86 19.90
C MET A 13 58.00 36.57 19.49
N ASN A 14 58.20 36.48 18.17
CA ASN A 14 58.93 37.29 17.17
C ASN A 14 60.47 37.39 17.09
N GLU A 15 60.97 36.82 15.97
CA GLU A 15 61.77 37.46 14.91
C GLU A 15 63.10 38.17 15.25
N SER A 16 64.20 37.68 14.67
CA SER A 16 64.99 38.48 13.71
C SER A 16 66.06 37.65 12.95
N SER A 17 66.58 38.27 11.90
CA SER A 17 67.42 37.75 10.82
C SER A 17 68.86 37.32 11.16
N ASN A 18 69.33 36.27 10.46
CA ASN A 18 70.64 36.12 9.78
C ASN A 18 71.99 36.27 10.53
N VAL A 19 73.02 35.75 9.84
CA VAL A 19 74.48 36.00 10.00
C VAL A 19 75.25 35.08 10.98
N ILE A 20 75.85 34.05 10.38
CA ILE A 20 77.20 33.52 10.65
C ILE A 20 77.58 33.28 12.12
N HIS A 21 77.66 32.00 12.50
CA HIS A 21 78.99 31.46 12.79
C HIS A 21 79.13 29.96 12.51
N GLU A 22 80.17 29.60 11.75
CA GLU A 22 80.77 28.27 11.86
C GLU A 22 81.40 28.13 13.26
N ILE A 23 81.25 26.94 13.85
CA ILE A 23 82.21 26.18 14.69
C ILE A 23 81.42 25.29 15.64
N HIS A 24 81.28 24.02 15.27
CA HIS A 24 81.56 22.89 16.16
C HIS A 24 82.35 21.88 15.33
N GLY A 25 83.67 22.06 15.33
CA GLY A 25 84.57 21.37 14.41
C GLY A 25 84.79 19.90 14.76
N LYS A 26 85.35 19.17 13.79
CA LYS A 26 85.89 17.83 13.99
C LYS A 26 86.97 17.85 15.09
N HIS A 27 86.65 17.41 16.30
CA HIS A 27 87.67 17.03 17.27
C HIS A 27 88.16 15.60 17.01
N THR A 28 88.89 15.45 15.90
CA THR A 28 89.77 14.30 15.70
C THR A 28 90.86 14.32 16.77
N PHE A 29 90.85 13.34 17.67
CA PHE A 29 92.04 12.94 18.44
C PHE A 29 92.75 11.82 17.65
N PRO A 30 93.86 12.10 16.93
CA PRO A 30 94.44 11.12 16.00
C PRO A 30 95.01 9.87 16.69
N LEU A 31 95.34 9.98 17.99
CA LEU A 31 96.11 8.98 18.75
C LEU A 31 95.26 7.94 19.50
N GLN A 32 93.92 8.00 19.43
CA GLN A 32 93.05 6.93 19.95
C GLN A 32 92.41 6.07 18.85
N ASN A 33 92.24 6.62 17.63
CA ASN A 33 91.48 5.94 16.57
C ASN A 33 92.15 4.67 16.03
N GLU A 34 93.48 4.62 15.88
CA GLU A 34 94.14 3.41 15.34
C GLU A 34 94.04 2.20 16.29
N SER A 35 94.11 2.43 17.60
CA SER A 35 93.95 1.36 18.59
C SER A 35 92.51 0.85 18.66
N LEU A 36 91.52 1.75 18.47
CA LEU A 36 90.11 1.40 18.44
C LEU A 36 89.76 0.67 17.14
N GLU A 37 90.19 1.18 15.98
CA GLU A 37 90.00 0.54 14.66
C GLU A 37 90.72 -0.81 14.60
N GLY A 38 91.91 -0.94 15.18
CA GLY A 38 92.62 -2.21 15.31
C GLY A 38 91.86 -3.24 16.18
N LEU A 39 91.23 -2.79 17.26
CA LEU A 39 90.36 -3.62 18.10
C LEU A 39 89.09 -4.05 17.33
N VAL A 40 88.44 -3.11 16.64
CA VAL A 40 87.27 -3.35 15.75
C VAL A 40 87.62 -4.39 14.70
N CYS A 41 88.72 -4.22 13.96
CA CYS A 41 89.21 -5.19 12.97
C CYS A 41 89.41 -6.60 13.57
N LYS A 42 89.97 -6.69 14.79
CA LYS A 42 90.20 -7.97 15.47
C LYS A 42 88.90 -8.63 15.94
N LEU A 43 87.96 -7.84 16.47
CA LEU A 43 86.63 -8.31 16.89
C LEU A 43 85.77 -8.72 15.69
N ALA A 44 85.84 -7.97 14.58
CA ALA A 44 85.19 -8.31 13.32
C ALA A 44 85.73 -9.63 12.75
N LYS A 45 87.06 -9.83 12.77
CA LYS A 45 87.70 -11.08 12.29
C LYS A 45 87.44 -12.30 13.17
N LEU A 46 87.19 -12.13 14.47
CA LEU A 46 86.69 -13.22 15.32
C LEU A 46 85.23 -13.52 15.00
N SER A 47 84.38 -12.49 14.93
CA SER A 47 82.94 -12.63 14.70
C SER A 47 82.64 -13.30 13.36
N ILE A 48 83.33 -12.91 12.27
CA ILE A 48 83.17 -13.51 10.94
C ILE A 48 83.53 -15.00 10.91
N GLY A 49 84.48 -15.44 11.74
CA GLY A 49 84.82 -16.85 11.91
C GLY A 49 83.66 -17.63 12.53
N TYR A 50 83.11 -17.13 13.64
CA TYR A 50 81.97 -17.75 14.32
C TYR A 50 80.67 -17.72 13.50
N THR A 51 80.42 -16.69 12.68
CA THR A 51 79.26 -16.70 11.76
C THR A 51 79.44 -17.63 10.58
N SER A 52 80.65 -17.71 10.00
CA SER A 52 80.93 -18.50 8.80
C SER A 52 81.14 -20.00 9.08
N GLN A 53 81.70 -20.36 10.23
CA GLN A 53 82.07 -21.76 10.56
C GLN A 53 81.14 -22.41 11.59
N GLN A 54 80.43 -21.63 12.40
CA GLN A 54 79.55 -22.14 13.48
C GLN A 54 78.11 -21.58 13.39
N THR A 55 77.74 -20.98 12.26
CA THR A 55 76.39 -20.44 11.95
C THR A 55 75.76 -19.60 13.08
N SER A 56 76.58 -18.91 13.87
CA SER A 56 76.14 -18.29 15.12
C SER A 56 75.50 -16.90 14.92
N ASP A 57 74.17 -16.84 14.96
CA ASP A 57 73.42 -15.58 14.78
C ASP A 57 73.69 -14.53 15.87
N GLN A 58 74.11 -14.93 17.07
CA GLN A 58 74.57 -13.98 18.11
C GLN A 58 75.83 -13.23 17.68
N HIS A 59 76.79 -13.93 17.05
CA HIS A 59 77.99 -13.30 16.49
C HIS A 59 77.66 -12.48 15.23
N LEU A 60 76.60 -12.82 14.50
CA LEU A 60 76.11 -12.03 13.36
C LEU A 60 75.47 -10.71 13.82
N LYS A 61 74.65 -10.75 14.88
CA LYS A 61 74.11 -9.56 15.57
C LYS A 61 75.23 -8.66 16.07
N PHE A 62 76.24 -9.21 16.73
CA PHE A 62 77.40 -8.45 17.20
C PHE A 62 78.23 -7.85 16.06
N LEU A 63 78.51 -8.61 14.99
CA LEU A 63 79.20 -8.12 13.79
C LEU A 63 78.42 -7.00 13.10
N SER A 64 77.09 -7.12 13.02
CA SER A 64 76.20 -6.10 12.43
C SER A 64 76.20 -4.80 13.24
N ALA A 65 76.07 -4.89 14.56
CA ALA A 65 76.15 -3.74 15.46
C ALA A 65 77.55 -3.08 15.48
N LEU A 66 78.61 -3.87 15.33
CA LEU A 66 79.99 -3.40 15.21
C LEU A 66 80.17 -2.61 13.90
N LEU A 67 79.81 -3.20 12.76
CA LEU A 67 79.93 -2.56 11.45
C LEU A 67 79.06 -1.30 11.35
N SER A 68 77.82 -1.33 11.86
CA SER A 68 76.91 -0.17 11.84
C SER A 68 77.47 1.08 12.51
N ASN A 69 78.40 0.93 13.46
CA ASN A 69 79.02 2.02 14.20
C ASN A 69 80.49 2.31 13.79
N SER A 70 81.12 1.45 12.97
CA SER A 70 82.57 1.52 12.71
C SER A 70 83.01 1.02 11.33
N ALA A 71 82.10 0.99 10.35
CA ALA A 71 82.38 0.63 8.97
C ALA A 71 83.49 1.49 8.35
N SER A 72 84.63 0.85 8.04
CA SER A 72 85.72 1.46 7.25
C SER A 72 86.21 0.47 6.19
N HIS A 73 86.80 1.00 5.11
CA HIS A 73 87.43 0.21 4.05
C HIS A 73 88.50 -0.75 4.61
N LYS A 74 89.17 -0.36 5.71
CA LYS A 74 90.18 -1.14 6.45
C LYS A 74 89.54 -2.32 7.21
N VAL A 75 88.36 -2.12 7.80
CA VAL A 75 87.60 -3.19 8.48
C VAL A 75 87.13 -4.24 7.46
N PHE A 76 86.56 -3.81 6.33
CA PHE A 76 86.17 -4.75 5.27
C PHE A 76 87.37 -5.46 4.62
N GLN A 77 88.52 -4.81 4.52
CA GLN A 77 89.77 -5.44 4.07
C GLN A 77 90.27 -6.54 5.04
N VAL A 78 90.00 -6.43 6.34
CA VAL A 78 90.32 -7.47 7.34
C VAL A 78 89.28 -8.62 7.37
N LEU A 79 88.05 -8.35 6.92
CA LEU A 79 86.98 -9.33 6.72
C LEU A 79 87.11 -10.15 5.41
N LYS A 80 88.07 -9.81 4.55
CA LYS A 80 88.43 -10.59 3.36
C LYS A 80 89.27 -11.83 3.73
N GLU A 81 88.90 -12.99 3.19
CA GLU A 81 89.75 -14.18 3.14
C GLU A 81 90.55 -14.19 1.82
N GLU A 82 91.82 -14.57 1.89
CA GLU A 82 92.77 -14.50 0.77
C GLU A 82 92.32 -15.40 -0.39
N SER A 83 91.96 -14.77 -1.51
CA SER A 83 91.52 -15.42 -2.75
C SER A 83 91.58 -14.41 -3.91
N ASP A 84 92.10 -14.86 -5.06
CA ASP A 84 92.67 -14.00 -6.12
C ASP A 84 91.67 -13.40 -7.13
N ASP A 85 90.36 -13.42 -6.85
CA ASP A 85 89.37 -12.76 -7.73
C ASP A 85 89.44 -11.22 -7.60
N ILE A 86 90.26 -10.59 -8.42
CA ILE A 86 90.37 -9.12 -8.55
C ILE A 86 89.24 -8.58 -9.46
N GLN A 87 87.98 -8.91 -9.15
CA GLN A 87 86.82 -8.53 -9.99
C GLN A 87 86.19 -7.18 -9.58
N TYR A 88 86.51 -6.68 -8.39
CA TYR A 88 86.03 -5.39 -7.85
C TYR A 88 87.15 -4.75 -7.02
N GLU A 89 87.37 -3.44 -7.11
CA GLU A 89 88.46 -2.78 -6.36
C GLU A 89 88.13 -2.60 -4.85
N ASN A 90 86.85 -2.40 -4.52
CA ASN A 90 86.42 -2.11 -3.15
C ASN A 90 86.23 -3.40 -2.30
N PRO A 91 86.92 -3.57 -1.16
CA PRO A 91 86.77 -4.75 -0.29
C PRO A 91 85.37 -4.94 0.28
N SER A 92 84.58 -3.88 0.48
CA SER A 92 83.20 -4.02 0.97
C SER A 92 82.29 -4.70 -0.07
N ILE A 93 82.58 -4.51 -1.36
CA ILE A 93 81.87 -5.14 -2.49
C ILE A 93 82.34 -6.59 -2.67
N GLN A 94 83.64 -6.85 -2.54
CA GLN A 94 84.13 -8.23 -2.49
C GLN A 94 83.47 -9.03 -1.34
N PHE A 95 83.28 -8.40 -0.18
CA PHE A 95 82.57 -8.99 0.95
C PHE A 95 81.06 -9.20 0.69
N LEU A 96 80.40 -8.22 0.04
CA LEU A 96 79.01 -8.33 -0.42
C LEU A 96 78.79 -9.62 -1.23
N HIS A 97 79.54 -9.78 -2.33
CA HIS A 97 79.34 -10.89 -3.25
C HIS A 97 79.80 -12.25 -2.68
N LYS A 98 80.90 -12.30 -1.93
CA LYS A 98 81.45 -13.57 -1.39
C LYS A 98 80.79 -14.09 -0.12
N LYS A 99 80.12 -13.24 0.68
CA LYS A 99 79.49 -13.65 1.96
C LYS A 99 78.05 -13.17 2.11
N LEU A 100 77.79 -11.86 2.00
CA LEU A 100 76.48 -11.30 2.34
C LEU A 100 75.36 -11.78 1.41
N ILE A 101 75.60 -11.84 0.09
CA ILE A 101 74.62 -12.36 -0.88
C ILE A 101 74.32 -13.85 -0.66
N VAL A 102 75.27 -14.62 -0.13
CA VAL A 102 75.04 -16.03 0.25
C VAL A 102 74.11 -16.11 1.45
N TRP A 103 74.40 -15.35 2.52
CA TRP A 103 73.56 -15.30 3.72
C TRP A 103 72.14 -14.75 3.47
N LEU A 104 71.98 -13.80 2.54
CA LEU A 104 70.67 -13.31 2.10
C LEU A 104 69.86 -14.33 1.28
N LYS A 105 70.48 -15.44 0.85
CA LYS A 105 69.82 -16.58 0.17
C LYS A 105 69.63 -17.81 1.06
N GLU A 106 70.07 -17.76 2.33
CA GLU A 106 69.95 -18.89 3.26
C GLU A 106 68.54 -18.99 3.84
N ASP A 107 67.73 -19.91 3.30
CA ASP A 107 66.30 -20.06 3.58
C ASP A 107 65.91 -20.18 5.07
N TRP A 108 66.82 -20.70 5.90
CA TRP A 108 66.60 -21.09 7.29
C TRP A 108 66.78 -19.95 8.31
N ARG A 109 67.40 -18.83 7.93
CA ARG A 109 67.59 -17.68 8.84
C ARG A 109 66.29 -16.88 8.97
N LYS A 110 65.90 -16.57 10.21
CA LYS A 110 64.68 -15.80 10.52
C LYS A 110 64.90 -14.32 10.81
N GLU A 111 66.14 -13.90 11.08
CA GLU A 111 66.48 -12.53 11.51
C GLU A 111 67.39 -11.83 10.49
N THR A 112 66.83 -11.46 9.34
CA THR A 112 67.57 -10.85 8.22
C THR A 112 67.91 -9.36 8.42
N ASP A 113 67.31 -8.67 9.39
CA ASP A 113 67.58 -7.25 9.69
C ASP A 113 69.08 -6.95 9.91
N CYS A 114 69.79 -7.88 10.56
CA CYS A 114 71.21 -7.74 10.83
C CYS A 114 72.06 -7.84 9.56
N LEU A 115 71.60 -8.56 8.54
CA LEU A 115 72.22 -8.60 7.21
C LEU A 115 71.96 -7.30 6.45
N VAL A 116 70.79 -6.68 6.63
CA VAL A 116 70.47 -5.37 6.04
C VAL A 116 71.29 -4.24 6.67
N ASP A 117 71.53 -4.24 7.98
CA ASP A 117 72.47 -3.27 8.59
C ASP A 117 73.92 -3.45 8.10
N ILE A 118 74.35 -4.69 7.82
CA ILE A 118 75.64 -4.95 7.16
C ILE A 118 75.63 -4.43 5.71
N LEU A 119 74.51 -4.56 4.98
CA LEU A 119 74.38 -3.97 3.63
C LEU A 119 74.51 -2.44 3.66
N TYR A 120 73.84 -1.75 4.58
CA TYR A 120 73.99 -0.29 4.72
C TYR A 120 75.42 0.12 5.16
N SER A 121 76.08 -0.71 5.97
CA SER A 121 77.50 -0.55 6.31
C SER A 121 78.44 -0.69 5.09
N ILE A 122 78.06 -1.52 4.10
CA ILE A 122 78.77 -1.67 2.82
C ILE A 122 78.51 -0.46 1.90
N LEU A 123 77.25 -0.03 1.76
CA LEU A 123 76.85 1.12 0.94
C LEU A 123 77.52 2.42 1.41
N HIS A 124 77.67 2.61 2.72
CA HIS A 124 78.44 3.73 3.31
C HIS A 124 79.91 3.72 2.87
N CYS A 125 80.50 2.53 2.69
CA CYS A 125 81.87 2.34 2.19
C CYS A 125 82.00 2.37 0.65
N CYS A 126 80.92 2.57 -0.11
CA CYS A 126 80.99 2.76 -1.56
C CYS A 126 81.40 4.20 -1.93
N SER A 127 82.22 4.31 -2.96
CA SER A 127 82.92 5.51 -3.44
C SER A 127 82.02 6.44 -4.27
N SER A 128 80.97 5.92 -4.91
CA SER A 128 80.06 6.73 -5.74
C SER A 128 78.58 6.33 -5.58
N PRO A 129 77.63 7.25 -5.88
CA PRO A 129 76.20 6.90 -5.94
C PRO A 129 75.90 5.80 -6.96
N MET A 130 76.54 5.85 -8.14
CA MET A 130 76.37 4.85 -9.21
C MET A 130 76.76 3.44 -8.76
N GLU A 131 77.80 3.32 -7.93
CA GLU A 131 78.26 2.04 -7.36
C GLU A 131 77.24 1.48 -6.35
N ARG A 132 76.67 2.34 -5.49
CA ARG A 132 75.57 1.99 -4.56
C ARG A 132 74.31 1.55 -5.31
N GLU A 133 73.97 2.27 -6.37
CA GLU A 133 72.80 2.00 -7.20
C GLU A 133 72.94 0.70 -7.99
N ASN A 134 74.11 0.42 -8.58
CA ASN A 134 74.39 -0.86 -9.25
C ASN A 134 74.29 -2.04 -8.27
N ILE A 135 74.86 -1.92 -7.06
CA ILE A 135 74.74 -2.93 -6.00
C ILE A 135 73.26 -3.23 -5.68
N LEU A 136 72.47 -2.18 -5.45
CA LEU A 136 71.06 -2.33 -5.09
C LEU A 136 70.21 -2.83 -6.27
N ASN A 137 70.52 -2.40 -7.50
CA ASN A 137 69.91 -2.90 -8.73
C ASN A 137 70.18 -4.39 -8.93
N ASP A 138 71.41 -4.87 -8.69
CA ASP A 138 71.74 -6.28 -8.87
C ASP A 138 71.13 -7.16 -7.76
N LEU A 139 71.10 -6.67 -6.51
CA LEU A 139 70.31 -7.30 -5.43
C LEU A 139 68.82 -7.35 -5.78
N THR A 140 68.29 -6.30 -6.42
CA THR A 140 66.88 -6.24 -6.86
C THR A 140 66.59 -7.22 -8.00
N LYS A 141 67.54 -7.44 -8.92
CA LYS A 141 67.43 -8.42 -10.01
C LYS A 141 67.51 -9.88 -9.52
N MET A 142 68.08 -10.14 -8.35
CA MET A 142 68.13 -11.50 -7.78
C MET A 142 66.78 -11.95 -7.19
N ASP A 143 66.61 -13.27 -7.17
CA ASP A 143 65.51 -13.97 -6.48
C ASP A 143 65.76 -14.02 -4.96
N LEU A 144 65.71 -12.84 -4.33
CA LEU A 144 65.71 -12.69 -2.87
C LEU A 144 64.26 -12.64 -2.35
N LYS A 145 64.07 -13.03 -1.07
CA LYS A 145 62.76 -12.97 -0.41
C LYS A 145 62.24 -11.53 -0.32
N TRP A 146 60.94 -11.34 -0.50
CA TRP A 146 60.31 -10.01 -0.44
C TRP A 146 60.46 -9.33 0.94
N SER A 147 60.55 -10.10 2.02
CA SER A 147 60.94 -9.66 3.37
C SER A 147 62.27 -8.90 3.39
N ILE A 148 63.26 -9.35 2.62
CA ILE A 148 64.58 -8.70 2.54
C ILE A 148 64.46 -7.35 1.84
N LEU A 149 63.73 -7.29 0.72
CA LEU A 149 63.48 -6.04 0.00
C LEU A 149 62.68 -5.03 0.85
N LEU A 150 61.67 -5.52 1.58
CA LEU A 150 60.91 -4.76 2.57
C LEU A 150 61.83 -4.18 3.67
N GLN A 151 62.69 -5.00 4.28
CA GLN A 151 63.64 -4.52 5.30
C GLN A 151 64.64 -3.51 4.74
N ILE A 152 65.18 -3.70 3.52
CA ILE A 152 66.08 -2.72 2.88
C ILE A 152 65.41 -1.35 2.73
N ILE A 153 64.13 -1.34 2.34
CA ILE A 153 63.34 -0.11 2.15
C ILE A 153 62.91 0.51 3.49
N GLN A 154 62.46 -0.29 4.46
CA GLN A 154 62.21 0.17 5.83
C GLN A 154 63.45 0.82 6.44
N LYS A 155 64.65 0.25 6.20
CA LYS A 155 65.91 0.81 6.68
C LYS A 155 66.30 2.11 5.98
N ALA A 156 66.01 2.26 4.68
CA ALA A 156 66.14 3.54 3.98
C ALA A 156 65.29 4.62 4.65
N CYS A 157 64.04 4.29 5.01
CA CYS A 157 63.10 5.20 5.65
C CYS A 157 63.48 5.55 7.11
N SER A 158 64.35 4.77 7.76
CA SER A 158 64.66 4.91 9.19
C SER A 158 65.56 6.10 9.57
N ASN A 159 66.36 6.64 8.65
CA ASN A 159 67.28 7.75 8.87
C ASN A 159 67.58 8.45 7.53
N SER A 160 67.61 9.78 7.49
CA SER A 160 67.94 10.58 6.29
C SER A 160 69.33 10.25 5.70
N GLU A 161 70.28 9.84 6.53
CA GLU A 161 71.59 9.35 6.11
C GLU A 161 71.47 8.03 5.33
N LYS A 162 70.73 7.04 5.86
CA LYS A 162 70.49 5.75 5.18
C LYS A 162 69.64 5.95 3.91
N HIS A 163 68.69 6.89 3.90
CA HIS A 163 68.01 7.31 2.68
C HIS A 163 68.99 7.86 1.63
N SER A 164 69.96 8.70 2.01
CA SER A 164 70.94 9.27 1.06
C SER A 164 71.88 8.23 0.42
N LEU A 165 72.01 7.04 1.01
CA LEU A 165 72.76 5.92 0.44
C LEU A 165 71.97 5.10 -0.59
N SER A 166 70.64 5.29 -0.66
CA SER A 166 69.70 4.45 -1.44
C SER A 166 68.72 5.24 -2.30
N SER A 167 68.67 6.58 -2.20
CA SER A 167 67.63 7.42 -2.82
C SER A 167 67.59 7.38 -4.35
N THR A 168 68.71 7.17 -5.05
CA THR A 168 68.70 7.05 -6.51
C THR A 168 68.10 5.71 -6.94
N TRP A 169 68.49 4.61 -6.29
CA TRP A 169 67.87 3.30 -6.45
C TRP A 169 66.37 3.27 -6.11
N LEU A 170 65.95 3.94 -5.03
CA LEU A 170 64.52 4.05 -4.68
C LEU A 170 63.70 4.72 -5.81
N LYS A 171 64.27 5.72 -6.48
CA LYS A 171 63.68 6.39 -7.65
C LYS A 171 63.98 5.67 -8.98
N GLY A 172 64.76 4.59 -8.95
CA GLY A 172 65.30 3.89 -10.12
C GLY A 172 64.31 2.97 -10.83
N ASP A 173 64.63 2.64 -12.08
CA ASP A 173 63.77 1.86 -12.98
C ASP A 173 63.69 0.38 -12.59
N VAL A 174 64.81 -0.25 -12.24
CA VAL A 174 64.87 -1.68 -11.86
C VAL A 174 63.95 -1.99 -10.67
N LEU A 175 63.94 -1.12 -9.65
CA LEU A 175 63.03 -1.28 -8.50
C LEU A 175 61.59 -0.97 -8.89
N GLY A 176 61.36 0.11 -9.64
CA GLY A 176 60.04 0.50 -10.12
C GLY A 176 59.34 -0.58 -10.94
N GLU A 177 60.04 -1.20 -11.89
CA GLU A 177 59.51 -2.31 -12.70
C GLU A 177 59.26 -3.57 -11.86
N LYS A 178 60.15 -3.93 -10.93
CA LYS A 178 59.94 -5.10 -10.06
C LYS A 178 58.74 -4.91 -9.12
N LEU A 179 58.45 -3.69 -8.67
CA LEU A 179 57.28 -3.37 -7.85
C LEU A 179 55.98 -3.28 -8.68
N VAL A 180 56.02 -2.76 -9.90
CA VAL A 180 54.86 -2.83 -10.83
C VAL A 180 54.53 -4.28 -11.21
N THR A 181 55.57 -5.12 -11.38
CA THR A 181 55.41 -6.56 -11.63
C THR A 181 54.79 -7.25 -10.41
N LEU A 182 55.31 -6.99 -9.20
CA LEU A 182 54.71 -7.48 -7.96
C LEU A 182 53.23 -7.10 -7.82
N ALA A 183 52.87 -5.84 -8.09
CA ALA A 183 51.48 -5.37 -8.04
C ALA A 183 50.60 -6.08 -9.08
N HIS A 184 51.12 -6.35 -10.28
CA HIS A 184 50.42 -7.11 -11.31
C HIS A 184 50.21 -8.58 -10.90
N ASP A 185 51.22 -9.21 -10.30
CA ASP A 185 51.18 -10.60 -9.88
C ASP A 185 50.25 -10.81 -8.68
N LEU A 186 50.35 -9.98 -7.64
CA LEU A 186 49.43 -10.00 -6.49
C LEU A 186 47.96 -9.82 -6.91
N CYS A 187 47.71 -8.98 -7.92
CA CYS A 187 46.37 -8.73 -8.46
C CYS A 187 45.84 -9.86 -9.38
N ASN A 188 46.67 -10.80 -9.84
CA ASN A 188 46.28 -11.82 -10.82
C ASN A 188 46.46 -13.28 -10.33
N ILE A 189 47.40 -13.54 -9.40
CA ILE A 189 47.66 -14.88 -8.86
C ILE A 189 46.60 -15.25 -7.82
N SER A 190 46.12 -14.27 -7.04
CA SER A 190 45.04 -14.46 -6.06
C SER A 190 43.71 -14.89 -6.69
N LEU A 191 43.48 -14.56 -7.97
CA LEU A 191 42.34 -15.06 -8.77
C LEU A 191 42.42 -16.56 -9.09
N LYS A 192 43.53 -17.26 -8.75
CA LYS A 192 43.82 -18.63 -9.24
C LYS A 192 44.22 -19.65 -8.17
N MET A 193 44.51 -19.26 -6.93
CA MET A 193 44.99 -20.17 -5.88
C MET A 193 43.93 -20.51 -4.84
N THR A 194 44.03 -21.71 -4.26
CA THR A 194 43.18 -22.19 -3.17
C THR A 194 43.77 -21.88 -1.79
N VAL A 195 42.88 -21.73 -0.80
CA VAL A 195 43.13 -20.97 0.44
C VAL A 195 44.27 -21.48 1.34
N THR A 196 44.55 -22.78 1.37
CA THR A 196 45.26 -23.46 2.47
C THR A 196 46.78 -23.25 2.57
N SER A 197 47.38 -22.34 1.80
CA SER A 197 48.81 -21.99 1.88
C SER A 197 49.11 -20.49 1.78
N ALA A 198 48.09 -19.62 1.72
CA ALA A 198 48.22 -18.23 1.29
C ALA A 198 48.60 -17.22 2.41
N GLU A 199 48.19 -17.47 3.65
CA GLU A 199 48.08 -16.43 4.69
C GLU A 199 49.43 -15.81 5.11
N SER A 200 50.51 -16.59 5.19
CA SER A 200 51.83 -16.07 5.57
C SER A 200 52.53 -15.37 4.41
N PHE A 201 52.54 -15.99 3.23
CA PHE A 201 53.37 -15.57 2.08
C PHE A 201 52.98 -14.21 1.49
N HIS A 202 51.70 -13.85 1.48
CA HIS A 202 51.24 -12.60 0.87
C HIS A 202 51.29 -11.38 1.80
N SER A 203 51.42 -11.58 3.12
CA SER A 203 51.40 -10.48 4.10
C SER A 203 52.58 -9.50 3.90
N GLU A 204 53.80 -10.02 3.79
CA GLU A 204 55.01 -9.24 3.44
C GLU A 204 54.86 -8.57 2.06
N GLN A 205 54.23 -9.31 1.15
CA GLN A 205 53.76 -8.97 -0.20
C GLN A 205 53.13 -7.58 -0.29
N TRP A 206 51.97 -7.52 0.34
CA TRP A 206 51.11 -6.34 0.42
C TRP A 206 51.66 -5.28 1.37
N THR A 207 52.38 -5.66 2.44
CA THR A 207 53.04 -4.71 3.35
C THR A 207 54.10 -3.88 2.62
N LEU A 208 54.87 -4.48 1.70
CA LEU A 208 55.84 -3.78 0.86
C LEU A 208 55.16 -2.76 -0.06
N LEU A 209 54.06 -3.13 -0.73
CA LEU A 209 53.31 -2.17 -1.56
C LEU A 209 52.67 -1.06 -0.72
N SER A 210 52.11 -1.38 0.46
CA SER A 210 51.55 -0.40 1.39
C SER A 210 52.60 0.62 1.82
N LEU A 211 53.77 0.17 2.30
CA LEU A 211 54.88 1.03 2.71
C LEU A 211 55.36 1.93 1.58
N VAL A 212 55.56 1.37 0.38
CA VAL A 212 56.08 2.12 -0.77
C VAL A 212 55.11 3.20 -1.27
N LEU A 213 53.80 2.95 -1.13
CA LEU A 213 52.77 3.91 -1.54
C LEU A 213 52.47 4.94 -0.45
N SER A 214 52.49 4.59 0.85
CA SER A 214 52.08 5.48 1.94
C SER A 214 53.21 6.34 2.50
N GLN A 215 54.47 5.88 2.43
CA GLN A 215 55.60 6.58 3.03
C GLN A 215 56.05 7.79 2.17
N LEU A 216 56.04 8.98 2.77
CA LEU A 216 56.60 10.19 2.19
C LEU A 216 57.95 10.55 2.83
N ILE A 217 58.90 11.02 2.03
CA ILE A 217 60.19 11.54 2.50
C ILE A 217 60.37 12.95 1.91
N LYS A 218 60.49 13.97 2.78
CA LYS A 218 60.47 15.41 2.40
C LYS A 218 59.23 15.84 1.57
N ASN A 219 58.09 15.19 1.79
CA ASN A 219 56.86 15.30 0.99
C ASN A 219 56.95 14.72 -0.44
N GLU A 220 58.07 14.12 -0.84
CA GLU A 220 58.15 13.35 -2.08
C GLU A 220 57.73 11.89 -1.84
N SER A 221 57.18 11.26 -2.88
CA SER A 221 56.92 9.82 -2.97
C SER A 221 58.20 9.01 -2.73
N LEU A 222 58.11 7.79 -2.19
CA LEU A 222 59.29 6.96 -1.95
C LEU A 222 59.95 6.48 -3.26
N ILE A 223 59.13 6.00 -4.21
CA ILE A 223 59.56 5.57 -5.55
C ILE A 223 59.28 6.64 -6.63
N GLY A 224 59.67 6.39 -7.88
CA GLY A 224 59.35 7.30 -8.99
C GLY A 224 57.84 7.37 -9.26
N GLU A 225 57.29 8.56 -9.49
CA GLU A 225 55.84 8.79 -9.61
C GLU A 225 55.18 7.99 -10.74
N VAL A 226 55.91 7.77 -11.84
CA VAL A 226 55.48 6.91 -12.96
C VAL A 226 55.17 5.48 -12.49
N TYR A 227 55.91 4.98 -11.49
CA TYR A 227 55.70 3.66 -10.90
C TYR A 227 54.59 3.66 -9.85
N VAL A 228 54.47 4.73 -9.03
CA VAL A 228 53.29 4.93 -8.14
C VAL A 228 52.00 4.88 -8.97
N LYS A 229 51.95 5.63 -10.07
CA LYS A 229 50.84 5.63 -11.03
C LYS A 229 50.54 4.22 -11.55
N ARG A 230 51.56 3.53 -12.10
CA ARG A 230 51.40 2.20 -12.71
C ARG A 230 51.00 1.12 -11.72
N ILE A 231 51.39 1.22 -10.45
CA ILE A 231 50.93 0.31 -9.38
C ILE A 231 49.44 0.57 -9.11
N ILE A 232 49.04 1.84 -8.97
CA ILE A 232 47.63 2.22 -8.76
C ILE A 232 46.75 1.82 -9.95
N ASP A 233 47.25 1.95 -11.19
CA ASP A 233 46.59 1.43 -12.39
C ASP A 233 46.35 -0.10 -12.32
N LYS A 234 47.22 -0.89 -11.65
CA LYS A 234 46.98 -2.33 -11.42
C LYS A 234 45.91 -2.58 -10.36
N LEU A 235 45.96 -1.86 -9.23
CA LEU A 235 44.97 -1.96 -8.15
C LEU A 235 43.57 -1.59 -8.65
N GLN A 236 43.46 -0.50 -9.42
CA GLN A 236 42.23 -0.01 -10.05
C GLN A 236 41.69 -1.01 -11.07
N ALA A 237 42.55 -1.60 -11.91
CA ALA A 237 42.15 -2.64 -12.86
C ALA A 237 41.75 -3.97 -12.18
N ALA A 238 42.30 -4.28 -10.99
CA ALA A 238 41.88 -5.45 -10.21
C ALA A 238 40.48 -5.26 -9.62
N LEU A 239 40.22 -4.13 -8.93
CA LEU A 239 38.89 -3.82 -8.42
C LEU A 239 37.84 -3.72 -9.53
N SER A 240 38.20 -3.14 -10.68
CA SER A 240 37.28 -3.02 -11.81
C SER A 240 36.85 -4.38 -12.38
N LYS A 241 37.72 -5.41 -12.33
CA LYS A 241 37.37 -6.79 -12.69
C LYS A 241 36.52 -7.51 -11.64
N ALA A 242 36.61 -7.12 -10.36
CA ALA A 242 35.80 -7.72 -9.30
C ALA A 242 34.29 -7.46 -9.52
N LYS A 243 33.95 -6.41 -10.28
CA LYS A 243 32.59 -6.00 -10.65
C LYS A 243 31.81 -7.04 -11.47
N ASP A 244 32.49 -7.92 -12.21
CA ASP A 244 31.89 -8.86 -13.17
C ASP A 244 31.91 -10.33 -12.69
N LEU A 245 32.44 -10.63 -11.48
CA LEU A 245 32.78 -11.99 -11.06
C LEU A 245 31.70 -12.64 -10.17
N SER A 246 30.73 -13.28 -10.82
CA SER A 246 29.59 -13.94 -10.18
C SER A 246 29.91 -15.22 -9.37
N GLU A 247 31.03 -15.91 -9.62
CA GLU A 247 31.24 -17.31 -9.17
C GLU A 247 32.56 -17.60 -8.43
N ALA A 248 33.44 -16.60 -8.25
CA ALA A 248 34.83 -16.82 -7.82
C ALA A 248 35.14 -16.35 -6.38
N GLY A 249 34.75 -17.13 -5.37
CA GLY A 249 34.95 -16.82 -3.94
C GLY A 249 36.40 -16.66 -3.42
N ASN A 250 37.42 -16.71 -4.29
CA ASN A 250 38.82 -16.44 -3.94
C ASN A 250 39.19 -14.94 -4.05
N THR A 251 38.32 -14.09 -4.59
CA THR A 251 38.58 -12.65 -4.79
C THR A 251 38.61 -11.85 -3.49
N GLU A 252 37.87 -12.27 -2.46
CA GLU A 252 37.59 -11.46 -1.27
C GLU A 252 38.85 -10.96 -0.54
N LEU A 253 39.83 -11.84 -0.34
CA LEU A 253 41.12 -11.48 0.29
C LEU A 253 41.87 -10.42 -0.52
N SER A 254 41.77 -10.46 -1.86
CA SER A 254 42.42 -9.48 -2.74
C SER A 254 41.79 -8.09 -2.58
N VAL A 255 40.45 -8.03 -2.61
CA VAL A 255 39.69 -6.78 -2.39
C VAL A 255 40.02 -6.23 -1.01
N SER A 256 40.09 -7.09 0.01
CA SER A 256 40.48 -6.72 1.38
C SER A 256 41.86 -6.04 1.45
N PHE A 257 42.90 -6.64 0.87
CA PHE A 257 44.26 -6.06 0.89
C PHE A 257 44.40 -4.81 0.03
N ILE A 258 43.70 -4.74 -1.12
CA ILE A 258 43.66 -3.52 -1.95
C ILE A 258 43.01 -2.36 -1.16
N CYS A 259 41.98 -2.63 -0.37
CA CYS A 259 41.35 -1.64 0.51
C CYS A 259 42.30 -1.13 1.60
N ASP A 260 43.11 -2.00 2.23
CA ASP A 260 44.13 -1.59 3.22
C ASP A 260 45.18 -0.67 2.59
N ILE A 261 45.65 -0.99 1.39
CA ILE A 261 46.65 -0.20 0.66
C ILE A 261 46.05 1.13 0.20
N ALA A 262 44.85 1.14 -0.36
CA ALA A 262 44.19 2.35 -0.84
C ALA A 262 43.85 3.31 0.31
N SER A 263 43.36 2.80 1.46
CA SER A 263 43.09 3.64 2.64
C SER A 263 44.36 4.21 3.26
N SER A 264 45.41 3.39 3.43
CA SER A 264 46.75 3.82 3.84
C SER A 264 47.34 4.90 2.91
N PHE A 265 47.20 4.72 1.59
CA PHE A 265 47.63 5.69 0.58
C PHE A 265 46.84 7.01 0.67
N PHE A 266 45.50 6.96 0.68
CA PHE A 266 44.66 8.16 0.76
C PHE A 266 44.87 8.95 2.06
N THR A 267 45.10 8.27 3.19
CA THR A 267 45.33 8.94 4.48
C THR A 267 46.72 9.53 4.63
N SER A 268 47.76 8.88 4.07
CA SER A 268 49.16 9.24 4.30
C SER A 268 49.72 10.20 3.25
N VAL A 269 49.30 10.06 1.98
CA VAL A 269 49.84 10.86 0.86
C VAL A 269 49.04 12.13 0.63
N LYS A 270 49.60 13.26 1.04
CA LYS A 270 49.06 14.59 0.72
C LYS A 270 49.13 14.84 -0.78
N GLY A 271 48.04 15.34 -1.37
CA GLY A 271 47.97 15.64 -2.80
C GLY A 271 47.73 14.41 -3.69
N CYS A 272 47.47 13.23 -3.12
CA CYS A 272 47.33 11.98 -3.88
C CYS A 272 46.28 12.02 -5.00
N LEU A 273 45.21 12.78 -4.83
CA LEU A 273 44.11 12.88 -5.80
C LEU A 273 44.35 13.93 -6.90
N MET A 274 45.52 14.58 -6.91
CA MET A 274 46.00 15.34 -8.08
C MET A 274 46.45 14.42 -9.23
N MET A 275 46.58 13.10 -8.99
CA MET A 275 46.93 12.10 -9.98
C MET A 275 45.67 11.41 -10.54
N PRO A 276 45.42 11.42 -11.87
CA PRO A 276 44.22 10.85 -12.46
C PRO A 276 43.95 9.38 -12.08
N SER A 277 44.98 8.54 -12.04
CA SER A 277 44.86 7.13 -11.64
C SER A 277 44.34 6.94 -10.21
N SER A 278 44.59 7.89 -9.32
CA SER A 278 44.07 7.88 -7.94
C SER A 278 42.61 8.35 -7.87
N GLU A 279 42.21 9.30 -8.70
CA GLU A 279 40.79 9.65 -8.89
C GLU A 279 40.01 8.49 -9.53
N ASP A 280 40.59 7.80 -10.52
CA ASP A 280 39.98 6.64 -11.17
C ASP A 280 39.91 5.41 -10.24
N LEU A 281 40.89 5.23 -9.33
CA LEU A 281 40.79 4.26 -8.24
C LEU A 281 39.65 4.61 -7.28
N LEU A 282 39.55 5.86 -6.84
CA LEU A 282 38.48 6.32 -5.95
C LEU A 282 37.09 6.17 -6.62
N LEU A 283 37.01 6.41 -7.94
CA LEU A 283 35.80 6.19 -8.73
C LEU A 283 35.41 4.71 -8.80
N THR A 284 36.36 3.79 -9.05
CA THR A 284 36.05 2.35 -9.02
C THR A 284 35.54 1.91 -7.64
N ILE A 285 36.12 2.40 -6.54
CA ILE A 285 35.67 2.08 -5.18
C ILE A 285 34.27 2.66 -4.92
N PHE A 286 34.00 3.91 -5.32
CA PHE A 286 32.66 4.53 -5.26
C PHE A 286 31.61 3.70 -6.01
N GLN A 287 31.91 3.25 -7.23
CA GLN A 287 31.00 2.44 -8.02
C GLN A 287 30.68 1.09 -7.37
N LEU A 288 31.65 0.47 -6.67
CA LEU A 288 31.43 -0.77 -5.92
C LEU A 288 30.63 -0.53 -4.63
N CYS A 289 30.79 0.61 -3.97
CA CYS A 289 29.96 0.99 -2.81
C CYS A 289 28.51 1.29 -3.20
N ALA A 290 28.30 1.87 -4.38
CA ALA A 290 26.99 2.28 -4.90
C ALA A 290 26.21 1.16 -5.63
N GLN A 291 26.53 -0.12 -5.36
CA GLN A 291 25.87 -1.29 -5.93
C GLN A 291 25.49 -2.29 -4.83
N THR A 292 24.40 -3.04 -5.02
CA THR A 292 23.89 -4.01 -4.04
C THR A 292 24.75 -5.26 -3.95
N GLN A 293 24.62 -6.00 -2.84
CA GLN A 293 25.26 -7.29 -2.64
C GLN A 293 24.73 -8.36 -3.60
N ASP A 294 23.49 -8.26 -4.07
CA ASP A 294 22.94 -9.16 -5.09
C ASP A 294 23.68 -9.06 -6.44
N ILE A 295 24.17 -7.85 -6.77
CA ILE A 295 24.98 -7.56 -7.97
C ILE A 295 26.46 -7.90 -7.73
N THR A 296 27.04 -7.37 -6.64
CA THR A 296 28.49 -7.44 -6.38
C THR A 296 28.96 -8.73 -5.72
N ARG A 297 28.06 -9.45 -5.04
CA ARG A 297 28.30 -10.69 -4.28
C ARG A 297 29.40 -10.59 -3.19
N LEU A 298 29.64 -9.39 -2.69
CA LEU A 298 30.61 -9.09 -1.63
C LEU A 298 30.01 -9.29 -0.23
N SER A 299 30.77 -9.89 0.69
CA SER A 299 30.38 -9.99 2.10
C SER A 299 30.25 -8.62 2.79
N ASP A 300 29.44 -8.55 3.85
CA ASP A 300 29.26 -7.33 4.66
C ASP A 300 30.59 -6.74 5.14
N PHE A 301 31.56 -7.59 5.47
CA PHE A 301 32.90 -7.19 5.87
C PHE A 301 33.60 -6.37 4.77
N LEU A 302 33.53 -6.82 3.51
CA LEU A 302 34.11 -6.10 2.38
C LEU A 302 33.34 -4.84 2.01
N VAL A 303 32.01 -4.85 2.08
CA VAL A 303 31.19 -3.65 1.81
C VAL A 303 31.54 -2.54 2.82
N ASN A 304 31.63 -2.88 4.12
CA ASN A 304 32.07 -1.93 5.15
C ASN A 304 33.53 -1.47 4.94
N LYS A 305 34.42 -2.36 4.51
CA LYS A 305 35.85 -2.02 4.27
C LYS A 305 36.07 -1.15 3.03
N LEU A 306 35.30 -1.39 1.96
CA LEU A 306 35.23 -0.52 0.77
C LEU A 306 34.69 0.86 1.16
N LYS A 307 33.59 0.92 1.92
CA LYS A 307 33.01 2.18 2.41
C LYS A 307 34.01 2.97 3.27
N HIS A 308 34.73 2.31 4.18
CA HIS A 308 35.79 2.96 4.97
C HIS A 308 36.92 3.50 4.08
N THR A 309 37.39 2.71 3.12
CA THR A 309 38.46 3.10 2.18
C THR A 309 38.06 4.30 1.33
N TRP A 310 36.81 4.31 0.86
CA TRP A 310 36.20 5.39 0.10
C TRP A 310 36.07 6.69 0.93
N MET A 311 35.60 6.60 2.18
CA MET A 311 35.54 7.75 3.10
C MET A 311 36.93 8.32 3.40
N CYS A 312 37.97 7.49 3.52
CA CYS A 312 39.36 7.93 3.62
C CYS A 312 39.81 8.70 2.36
N GLY A 313 39.38 8.24 1.17
CA GLY A 313 39.57 8.96 -0.10
C GLY A 313 38.91 10.34 -0.14
N ILE A 314 37.62 10.43 0.19
CA ILE A 314 36.89 11.72 0.23
C ILE A 314 37.48 12.66 1.27
N THR A 315 37.82 12.16 2.46
CA THR A 315 38.48 12.94 3.51
C THR A 315 39.81 13.53 3.02
N SER A 316 40.54 12.80 2.17
CA SER A 316 41.76 13.29 1.52
C SER A 316 41.46 14.33 0.44
N LEU A 317 40.42 14.13 -0.39
CA LEU A 317 39.96 15.08 -1.40
C LEU A 317 39.56 16.43 -0.79
N VAL A 318 38.87 16.38 0.35
CA VAL A 318 38.48 17.55 1.16
C VAL A 318 39.72 18.28 1.69
N ARG A 319 40.63 17.58 2.38
CA ARG A 319 41.83 18.17 3.01
C ARG A 319 42.85 18.80 2.05
N GLN A 320 42.70 18.60 0.74
CA GLN A 320 43.58 19.12 -0.30
C GLN A 320 43.12 20.49 -0.85
N ARG A 321 42.04 21.09 -0.32
CA ARG A 321 41.29 22.16 -1.01
C ARG A 321 41.77 23.60 -0.90
N SER A 322 42.72 23.93 -0.02
CA SER A 322 43.31 25.28 0.04
C SER A 322 44.10 25.71 -1.22
N ILE A 323 44.14 24.86 -2.26
CA ILE A 323 44.85 25.05 -3.53
C ILE A 323 43.92 24.80 -4.75
N LEU A 324 42.62 24.53 -4.55
CA LEU A 324 41.76 23.95 -5.60
C LEU A 324 41.18 24.94 -6.63
N HIS A 325 42.04 25.59 -7.41
CA HIS A 325 41.67 26.29 -8.66
C HIS A 325 41.58 25.34 -9.89
N LYS A 326 41.41 24.03 -9.67
CA LYS A 326 41.17 23.03 -10.71
C LYS A 326 40.05 22.07 -10.30
N GLU A 327 39.21 21.73 -11.25
CA GLU A 327 38.16 20.72 -11.10
C GLU A 327 38.75 19.34 -10.76
N SER A 328 38.10 18.62 -9.84
CA SER A 328 38.39 17.19 -9.58
C SER A 328 37.61 16.34 -10.58
N SER A 329 38.30 15.49 -11.33
CA SER A 329 37.63 14.62 -12.30
C SER A 329 36.82 13.53 -11.60
N PHE A 330 37.15 13.15 -10.36
CA PHE A 330 36.34 12.21 -9.57
C PHE A 330 34.91 12.72 -9.36
N LEU A 331 34.72 13.99 -8.96
CA LEU A 331 33.38 14.54 -8.69
C LEU A 331 32.54 14.58 -9.98
N GLN A 332 33.12 15.03 -11.09
CA GLN A 332 32.44 15.08 -12.38
C GLN A 332 32.11 13.67 -12.93
N LYS A 333 33.06 12.73 -12.88
CA LYS A 333 32.87 11.35 -13.34
C LYS A 333 31.86 10.59 -12.48
N SER A 334 31.85 10.80 -11.16
CA SER A 334 30.88 10.15 -10.26
C SER A 334 29.47 10.69 -10.45
N ALA A 335 29.30 12.01 -10.59
CA ALA A 335 28.02 12.63 -10.93
C ALA A 335 27.43 12.06 -12.24
N PHE A 336 28.21 12.09 -13.34
CA PHE A 336 27.76 11.52 -14.61
C PHE A 336 27.53 10.00 -14.57
N TRP A 337 28.28 9.25 -13.76
CA TRP A 337 28.03 7.82 -13.59
C TRP A 337 26.68 7.56 -12.90
N VAL A 338 26.39 8.23 -11.77
CA VAL A 338 25.11 8.10 -11.05
C VAL A 338 23.94 8.51 -11.94
N LYS A 339 24.05 9.65 -12.66
CA LYS A 339 23.04 10.09 -13.63
C LYS A 339 22.76 9.01 -14.70
N ASN A 340 23.81 8.39 -15.25
CA ASN A 340 23.67 7.28 -16.17
C ASN A 340 23.03 6.03 -15.53
N GLN A 341 23.34 5.69 -14.27
CA GLN A 341 22.65 4.56 -13.59
C GLN A 341 21.14 4.83 -13.46
N LEU A 342 20.73 6.02 -13.04
CA LEU A 342 19.33 6.42 -12.89
C LEU A 342 18.55 6.45 -14.21
N GLN A 343 19.21 6.82 -15.32
CA GLN A 343 18.59 6.94 -16.64
C GLN A 343 18.62 5.65 -17.47
N THR A 344 19.56 4.73 -17.24
CA THR A 344 19.78 3.56 -18.12
C THR A 344 19.63 2.19 -17.46
N LEU A 345 19.75 2.09 -16.13
CA LEU A 345 19.51 0.85 -15.40
C LEU A 345 18.14 0.89 -14.74
N VAL A 346 17.47 -0.26 -14.70
CA VAL A 346 16.17 -0.38 -14.03
C VAL A 346 16.39 -0.87 -12.61
N LEU A 347 16.34 0.06 -11.66
CA LEU A 347 16.64 -0.16 -10.24
C LEU A 347 15.45 -0.80 -9.51
N ASP A 348 15.78 -1.57 -8.46
CA ASP A 348 14.86 -1.90 -7.38
C ASP A 348 15.04 -0.95 -6.19
N ILE A 349 14.17 -1.08 -5.18
CA ILE A 349 14.16 -0.21 -4.00
C ILE A 349 15.51 -0.28 -3.24
N LYS A 350 16.10 -1.47 -3.08
CA LYS A 350 17.38 -1.66 -2.40
C LYS A 350 18.53 -1.00 -3.15
N SER A 351 18.56 -1.10 -4.48
CA SER A 351 19.57 -0.47 -5.32
C SER A 351 19.46 1.05 -5.28
N LEU A 352 18.23 1.58 -5.26
CA LEU A 352 18.01 3.01 -5.06
C LEU A 352 18.43 3.48 -3.65
N GLN A 353 18.10 2.74 -2.59
CA GLN A 353 18.53 3.02 -1.21
C GLN A 353 20.06 3.08 -1.08
N VAL A 354 20.78 2.09 -1.64
CA VAL A 354 22.25 2.05 -1.61
C VAL A 354 22.84 3.25 -2.37
N LEU A 355 22.32 3.54 -3.57
CA LEU A 355 22.76 4.67 -4.39
C LEU A 355 22.53 6.02 -3.67
N ILE A 356 21.36 6.20 -3.05
CA ILE A 356 21.04 7.39 -2.25
C ILE A 356 21.96 7.50 -1.02
N SER A 357 22.20 6.41 -0.29
CA SER A 357 23.11 6.43 0.87
C SER A 357 24.51 6.88 0.48
N VAL A 358 25.08 6.35 -0.60
CA VAL A 358 26.46 6.67 -1.02
C VAL A 358 26.55 8.11 -1.57
N VAL A 359 25.53 8.63 -2.26
CA VAL A 359 25.52 10.05 -2.66
C VAL A 359 25.30 10.98 -1.45
N ASN A 360 24.46 10.60 -0.49
CA ASN A 360 24.22 11.34 0.74
C ASN A 360 25.49 11.39 1.62
N ASP A 361 26.23 10.29 1.75
CA ASP A 361 27.47 10.23 2.53
C ASP A 361 28.58 11.10 1.91
N LEU A 362 28.69 11.11 0.57
CA LEU A 362 29.60 12.00 -0.16
C LEU A 362 29.28 13.47 0.11
N LEU A 363 28.00 13.86 -0.04
CA LEU A 363 27.58 15.23 0.24
C LEU A 363 27.77 15.60 1.71
N THR A 364 27.45 14.71 2.65
CA THR A 364 27.63 14.97 4.09
C THR A 364 29.11 15.24 4.40
N THR A 365 30.03 14.44 3.83
CA THR A 365 31.48 14.63 3.99
C THR A 365 31.98 15.93 3.34
N LEU A 366 31.34 16.39 2.26
CA LEU A 366 31.63 17.70 1.63
C LEU A 366 31.02 18.88 2.42
N LEU A 367 29.94 18.67 3.17
CA LEU A 367 29.24 19.68 3.98
C LEU A 367 29.84 19.86 5.37
N GLU A 368 30.49 18.83 5.93
CA GLU A 368 31.21 18.89 7.22
C GLU A 368 32.60 19.56 7.11
N ALA A 369 32.96 20.02 5.91
CA ALA A 369 34.27 20.59 5.62
C ALA A 369 34.23 22.12 5.55
N GLU A 370 34.79 22.79 6.56
CA GLU A 370 34.83 24.26 6.69
C GLU A 370 35.46 24.97 5.46
N ASP A 371 36.36 24.31 4.72
CA ASP A 371 37.04 24.82 3.52
C ASP A 371 36.32 24.51 2.18
N VAL A 372 35.15 23.85 2.17
CA VAL A 372 34.46 23.51 0.91
C VAL A 372 33.56 24.65 0.43
N SER A 373 33.90 25.24 -0.72
CA SER A 373 33.09 26.27 -1.36
C SER A 373 31.75 25.71 -1.85
N ALA A 374 30.67 26.48 -1.61
CA ALA A 374 29.32 26.15 -2.05
C ALA A 374 29.20 25.97 -3.58
N CYS A 375 30.10 26.58 -4.35
CA CYS A 375 30.23 26.35 -5.80
C CYS A 375 30.33 24.85 -6.14
N VAL A 376 31.16 24.07 -5.44
CA VAL A 376 31.36 22.65 -5.80
C VAL A 376 30.14 21.79 -5.47
N LEU A 377 29.40 22.12 -4.40
CA LEU A 377 28.13 21.45 -4.09
C LEU A 377 27.09 21.75 -5.17
N LYS A 378 27.03 23.00 -5.64
CA LYS A 378 26.25 23.42 -6.81
C LYS A 378 26.67 22.64 -8.07
N ASP A 379 27.95 22.61 -8.41
CA ASP A 379 28.46 22.01 -9.65
C ASP A 379 28.15 20.50 -9.68
N TYR A 380 28.29 19.82 -8.54
CA TYR A 380 27.96 18.40 -8.40
C TYR A 380 26.45 18.11 -8.56
N VAL A 381 25.58 18.96 -7.99
CA VAL A 381 24.12 18.89 -8.22
C VAL A 381 23.78 19.18 -9.68
N GLU A 382 24.45 20.15 -10.32
CA GLU A 382 24.19 20.56 -11.71
C GLU A 382 24.59 19.46 -12.71
N TRP A 383 25.71 18.76 -12.49
CA TRP A 383 26.11 17.59 -13.30
C TRP A 383 25.18 16.38 -13.13
N LEU A 384 24.58 16.21 -11.95
CA LEU A 384 23.59 15.16 -11.66
C LEU A 384 22.19 15.48 -12.22
N THR A 385 21.83 16.76 -12.28
CA THR A 385 20.48 17.18 -12.66
C THR A 385 20.20 16.85 -14.13
N PRO A 386 19.04 16.23 -14.45
CA PRO A 386 18.61 16.04 -15.83
C PRO A 386 18.34 17.35 -16.55
N THR A 387 18.59 17.39 -17.85
CA THR A 387 18.13 18.50 -18.69
C THR A 387 16.60 18.49 -18.79
N GLN A 388 16.00 19.62 -19.18
CA GLN A 388 14.54 19.70 -19.39
C GLN A 388 14.03 18.60 -20.35
N THR A 389 14.77 18.30 -21.42
CA THR A 389 14.40 17.29 -22.41
C THR A 389 14.69 15.84 -21.97
N GLU A 390 15.50 15.65 -20.93
CA GLU A 390 15.63 14.36 -20.23
C GLU A 390 14.47 14.16 -19.25
N TRP A 391 14.10 15.21 -18.49
CA TRP A 391 12.93 15.20 -17.61
C TRP A 391 11.62 14.93 -18.37
N GLU A 392 11.44 15.55 -19.54
CA GLU A 392 10.29 15.33 -20.43
C GLU A 392 10.19 13.85 -20.84
N LYS A 393 11.25 13.27 -21.38
CA LYS A 393 11.29 11.83 -21.76
C LYS A 393 11.04 10.89 -20.59
N MET A 394 11.54 11.22 -19.40
CA MET A 394 11.29 10.42 -18.19
C MET A 394 9.81 10.50 -17.77
N ARG A 395 9.14 11.66 -17.91
CA ARG A 395 7.69 11.77 -17.71
C ARG A 395 6.88 11.05 -18.79
N GLU A 396 7.28 11.13 -20.06
CA GLU A 396 6.66 10.40 -21.17
C GLU A 396 6.78 8.87 -21.02
N SER A 397 7.78 8.39 -20.27
CA SER A 397 7.93 6.96 -19.93
C SER A 397 7.05 6.47 -18.78
N LEU A 398 6.36 7.36 -18.07
CA LEU A 398 5.39 6.99 -17.04
C LEU A 398 4.07 6.55 -17.69
N SER A 399 3.45 5.50 -17.13
CA SER A 399 2.16 5.02 -17.62
C SER A 399 1.07 6.09 -17.51
N ASN A 400 0.29 6.26 -18.57
CA ASN A 400 -0.88 7.15 -18.64
C ASN A 400 -2.10 6.66 -17.84
N GLU A 401 -2.02 5.52 -17.14
CA GLU A 401 -3.18 5.02 -16.37
C GLU A 401 -3.65 5.98 -15.26
N TRP A 402 -2.77 6.83 -14.73
CA TRP A 402 -3.12 7.84 -13.72
C TRP A 402 -4.24 8.79 -14.20
N LEU A 403 -4.35 9.07 -15.51
CA LEU A 403 -5.38 9.98 -16.04
C LEU A 403 -6.80 9.47 -15.79
N ARG A 404 -6.98 8.15 -15.67
CA ARG A 404 -8.30 7.49 -15.55
C ARG A 404 -9.14 8.01 -14.39
N LYS A 405 -8.52 8.22 -13.23
CA LYS A 405 -9.21 8.62 -12.00
C LYS A 405 -9.66 10.10 -12.04
N PRO A 406 -8.79 11.10 -12.30
CA PRO A 406 -9.19 12.48 -12.54
C PRO A 406 -10.19 12.67 -13.69
N LEU A 407 -10.06 11.87 -14.78
CA LEU A 407 -10.99 11.91 -15.91
C LEU A 407 -12.38 11.34 -15.57
N LEU A 408 -12.52 10.39 -14.66
CA LEU A 408 -13.83 9.93 -14.18
C LEU A 408 -14.45 10.95 -13.22
N GLU A 409 -13.68 11.40 -12.24
CA GLU A 409 -14.09 12.32 -11.18
C GLU A 409 -14.42 13.75 -11.68
N GLY A 410 -14.14 14.06 -12.95
CA GLY A 410 -14.39 15.38 -13.55
C GLY A 410 -13.40 16.46 -13.11
N ARG A 411 -12.23 16.07 -12.57
CA ARG A 411 -11.16 17.01 -12.20
C ARG A 411 -10.36 17.50 -13.42
N LEU A 412 -10.38 16.75 -14.52
CA LEU A 412 -9.75 17.09 -15.81
C LEU A 412 -10.69 16.73 -16.97
N SER A 413 -10.54 17.44 -18.10
CA SER A 413 -11.31 17.22 -19.33
C SER A 413 -10.37 17.13 -20.54
N ILE A 414 -10.44 16.03 -21.33
CA ILE A 414 -9.54 15.78 -22.47
C ILE A 414 -10.32 15.39 -23.73
N ASN A 415 -10.02 16.07 -24.84
CA ASN A 415 -10.65 15.93 -26.17
C ASN A 415 -9.72 15.31 -27.25
N CYS A 416 -8.52 14.85 -26.91
CA CYS A 416 -7.57 14.22 -27.85
C CYS A 416 -7.44 12.70 -27.61
N GLU A 417 -6.86 11.96 -28.57
CA GLU A 417 -6.52 10.54 -28.34
C GLU A 417 -5.54 10.38 -27.17
N LEU A 418 -5.79 9.38 -26.32
CA LEU A 418 -4.88 8.95 -25.27
C LEU A 418 -3.94 7.86 -25.82
N PRO A 419 -2.60 8.03 -25.79
CA PRO A 419 -1.68 7.08 -26.41
C PRO A 419 -1.79 5.67 -25.83
N GLY A 420 -1.98 4.69 -26.71
CA GLY A 420 -1.70 3.26 -26.51
C GLY A 420 -2.10 2.69 -25.15
N ILE A 421 -3.37 2.31 -24.98
CA ILE A 421 -3.81 1.57 -23.79
C ILE A 421 -3.19 0.18 -23.82
N ASP A 422 -2.20 -0.03 -22.95
CA ASP A 422 -1.60 -1.34 -22.77
C ASP A 422 -2.62 -2.26 -22.07
N HIS A 423 -3.32 -3.09 -22.85
CA HIS A 423 -4.35 -4.02 -22.36
C HIS A 423 -3.81 -5.10 -21.40
N LYS A 424 -2.50 -5.05 -21.10
CA LYS A 424 -1.88 -5.71 -19.96
C LYS A 424 -1.18 -4.65 -19.12
N PHE A 425 -1.85 -4.16 -18.07
CA PHE A 425 -1.14 -3.59 -16.94
C PHE A 425 -0.35 -4.71 -16.24
N SER A 426 0.82 -5.04 -16.79
CA SER A 426 1.84 -5.72 -16.02
C SER A 426 2.30 -4.72 -14.97
N VAL A 427 1.97 -5.01 -13.70
CA VAL A 427 2.53 -4.32 -12.53
C VAL A 427 4.02 -4.04 -12.81
N PRO A 428 4.47 -2.77 -12.74
CA PRO A 428 5.84 -2.44 -13.07
C PRO A 428 6.76 -3.17 -12.07
N ALA A 429 7.46 -4.20 -12.55
CA ALA A 429 8.28 -5.10 -11.72
C ALA A 429 9.61 -4.47 -11.27
N LYS A 430 9.66 -3.13 -11.27
CA LYS A 430 10.85 -2.27 -11.34
C LYS A 430 10.43 -0.80 -11.20
N LEU A 431 11.29 0.04 -10.64
CA LEU A 431 10.98 1.47 -10.45
C LEU A 431 11.19 2.28 -11.75
N PRO A 432 10.29 3.22 -12.10
CA PRO A 432 10.53 4.20 -13.17
C PRO A 432 11.73 5.11 -12.90
N SER A 433 12.46 5.48 -13.95
CA SER A 433 13.64 6.37 -13.86
C SER A 433 13.31 7.77 -13.33
N HIS A 434 12.11 8.31 -13.63
CA HIS A 434 11.63 9.59 -13.09
C HIS A 434 11.61 9.56 -11.55
N LEU A 435 10.93 8.56 -10.96
CA LEU A 435 10.81 8.38 -9.51
C LEU A 435 12.18 8.23 -8.84
N CYS A 436 13.06 7.38 -9.39
CA CYS A 436 14.42 7.19 -8.90
C CYS A 436 15.23 8.50 -8.91
N THR A 437 15.14 9.26 -10.00
CA THR A 437 15.92 10.49 -10.19
C THR A 437 15.42 11.63 -9.31
N ALA A 438 14.10 11.86 -9.28
CA ALA A 438 13.48 12.88 -8.44
C ALA A 438 13.72 12.62 -6.95
N THR A 439 13.66 11.35 -6.52
CA THR A 439 13.89 10.95 -5.12
C THR A 439 15.34 11.19 -4.69
N LEU A 440 16.31 10.75 -5.50
CA LEU A 440 17.73 10.95 -5.19
C LEU A 440 18.10 12.43 -5.13
N LEU A 441 17.73 13.22 -6.14
CA LEU A 441 18.00 14.65 -6.18
C LEU A 441 17.28 15.40 -5.04
N SER A 442 16.06 14.98 -4.68
CA SER A 442 15.33 15.59 -3.56
C SER A 442 15.97 15.29 -2.22
N ARG A 443 16.55 14.10 -1.99
CA ARG A 443 17.33 13.85 -0.76
C ARG A 443 18.55 14.76 -0.68
N MET A 444 19.24 14.98 -1.80
CA MET A 444 20.38 15.90 -1.87
C MET A 444 19.95 17.36 -1.58
N ALA A 445 18.86 17.82 -2.19
CA ALA A 445 18.29 19.14 -1.96
C ALA A 445 17.90 19.33 -0.49
N LEU A 446 17.18 18.35 0.09
CA LEU A 446 16.84 18.33 1.51
C LEU A 446 18.08 18.42 2.40
N LEU A 447 19.14 17.64 2.13
CA LEU A 447 20.38 17.67 2.93
C LEU A 447 21.09 19.03 2.89
N ILE A 448 21.09 19.70 1.74
CA ILE A 448 21.66 21.05 1.57
C ILE A 448 20.82 22.11 2.31
N LEU A 449 19.48 21.96 2.29
CA LEU A 449 18.56 22.83 3.02
C LEU A 449 18.60 22.62 4.54
N GLU A 450 18.67 21.35 5.00
CA GLU A 450 18.87 20.96 6.41
C GLU A 450 20.19 21.48 7.01
N LYS A 451 21.11 21.98 6.17
CA LYS A 451 22.45 22.49 6.54
C LYS A 451 22.65 23.98 6.25
N GLU A 452 21.60 24.71 5.81
CA GLU A 452 21.60 26.16 5.58
C GLU A 452 22.79 26.70 4.73
N VAL A 453 23.19 25.97 3.69
CA VAL A 453 24.35 26.32 2.85
C VAL A 453 24.15 27.67 2.13
N VAL A 454 25.07 28.61 2.35
CA VAL A 454 25.05 29.93 1.70
C VAL A 454 25.78 29.87 0.35
N PHE A 455 25.03 30.10 -0.74
CA PHE A 455 25.55 30.21 -2.10
C PHE A 455 25.76 31.68 -2.51
N GLU A 456 26.64 31.95 -3.48
CA GLU A 456 26.92 33.30 -4.00
C GLU A 456 25.69 34.00 -4.60
N ASN A 457 24.80 33.23 -5.25
CA ASN A 457 23.53 33.70 -5.80
C ASN A 457 22.39 32.85 -5.22
N PRO A 458 21.97 33.12 -3.97
CA PRO A 458 21.11 32.20 -3.22
C PRO A 458 19.74 32.00 -3.90
N GLU A 459 19.14 33.04 -4.50
CA GLU A 459 17.86 32.94 -5.21
C GLU A 459 17.90 32.02 -6.44
N VAL A 460 19.02 32.02 -7.17
CA VAL A 460 19.17 31.23 -8.41
C VAL A 460 19.39 29.76 -8.08
N GLU A 461 20.18 29.45 -7.06
CA GLU A 461 20.39 28.06 -6.64
C GLU A 461 19.15 27.52 -5.89
N ARG A 462 18.45 28.36 -5.09
CA ARG A 462 17.14 28.02 -4.51
C ARG A 462 16.15 27.60 -5.59
N ARG A 463 16.05 28.35 -6.70
CA ARG A 463 15.23 27.99 -7.87
C ARG A 463 15.55 26.61 -8.45
N LYS A 464 16.80 26.14 -8.41
CA LYS A 464 17.13 24.77 -8.86
C LYS A 464 16.62 23.71 -7.89
N PHE A 465 16.83 23.90 -6.59
CA PHE A 465 16.33 22.99 -5.55
C PHE A 465 14.80 22.91 -5.56
N ASP A 466 14.12 24.05 -5.68
CA ASP A 466 12.66 24.12 -5.75
C ASP A 466 12.12 23.41 -7.02
N ASN A 467 12.81 23.50 -8.16
CA ASN A 467 12.46 22.73 -9.36
C ASN A 467 12.65 21.21 -9.17
N ILE A 468 13.68 20.77 -8.45
CA ILE A 468 13.90 19.35 -8.09
C ILE A 468 12.77 18.84 -7.20
N ILE A 469 12.39 19.63 -6.19
CA ILE A 469 11.29 19.30 -5.27
C ILE A 469 9.96 19.21 -6.04
N VAL A 470 9.73 20.10 -7.00
CA VAL A 470 8.55 20.06 -7.87
C VAL A 470 8.49 18.80 -8.75
N GLU A 471 9.61 18.26 -9.24
CA GLU A 471 9.62 16.94 -9.90
C GLU A 471 9.25 15.81 -8.92
N GLN A 472 9.66 15.87 -7.66
CA GLN A 472 9.28 14.86 -6.67
C GLN A 472 7.82 14.97 -6.24
N LEU A 473 7.27 16.18 -6.12
CA LEU A 473 5.84 16.39 -5.89
C LEU A 473 5.00 15.81 -7.04
N TYR A 474 5.46 15.95 -8.29
CA TYR A 474 4.86 15.28 -9.47
C TYR A 474 4.98 13.75 -9.39
N ALA A 475 6.14 13.22 -8.98
CA ALA A 475 6.35 11.79 -8.81
C ALA A 475 5.41 11.18 -7.74
N LEU A 476 5.21 11.87 -6.61
CA LEU A 476 4.27 11.48 -5.56
C LEU A 476 2.82 11.56 -6.07
N GLN A 477 2.43 12.67 -6.72
CA GLN A 477 1.09 12.83 -7.28
C GLN A 477 0.78 11.74 -8.33
N TRP A 478 1.76 11.31 -9.12
CA TRP A 478 1.58 10.23 -10.10
C TRP A 478 1.14 8.93 -9.42
N ILE A 479 1.74 8.58 -8.27
CA ILE A 479 1.37 7.37 -7.51
C ILE A 479 -0.02 7.54 -6.87
N GLU A 480 -0.34 8.72 -6.31
CA GLU A 480 -1.67 9.00 -5.71
C GLU A 480 -2.84 8.91 -6.71
N GLU A 481 -2.58 9.14 -7.99
CA GLU A 481 -3.60 9.08 -9.05
C GLU A 481 -3.72 7.70 -9.73
N LEU A 482 -2.86 6.74 -9.39
CA LEU A 482 -3.08 5.34 -9.77
C LEU A 482 -4.26 4.78 -8.97
N ALA A 483 -5.21 4.14 -9.67
CA ALA A 483 -6.39 3.55 -9.03
C ALA A 483 -6.04 2.40 -8.06
N ASN A 484 -4.96 1.67 -8.34
CA ASN A 484 -4.40 0.62 -7.49
C ASN A 484 -2.86 0.61 -7.68
N PRO A 485 -2.07 1.33 -6.86
CA PRO A 485 -0.61 1.21 -6.89
C PRO A 485 -0.18 -0.21 -6.48
N SER A 486 0.92 -0.70 -7.04
CA SER A 486 1.46 -2.02 -6.68
C SER A 486 2.19 -2.02 -5.35
N ASP A 487 2.38 -3.20 -4.75
CA ASP A 487 3.15 -3.37 -3.51
C ASP A 487 4.55 -2.73 -3.59
N LEU A 488 5.20 -2.79 -4.77
CA LEU A 488 6.48 -2.12 -5.03
C LEU A 488 6.38 -0.58 -4.92
N LEU A 489 5.29 0.02 -5.38
CA LEU A 489 5.07 1.47 -5.26
C LEU A 489 4.68 1.88 -3.83
N LEU A 490 3.96 1.01 -3.10
CA LEU A 490 3.65 1.20 -1.68
C LEU A 490 4.91 1.07 -0.80
N GLU A 491 5.75 0.07 -1.04
CA GLU A 491 7.05 -0.08 -0.38
C GLU A 491 7.97 1.10 -0.72
N PHE A 492 7.96 1.58 -1.98
CA PHE A 492 8.68 2.79 -2.38
C PHE A 492 8.21 4.02 -1.60
N LEU A 493 6.89 4.26 -1.49
CA LEU A 493 6.34 5.39 -0.72
C LEU A 493 6.80 5.37 0.74
N TYR A 494 6.65 4.23 1.42
CA TYR A 494 7.11 4.04 2.80
C TYR A 494 8.61 4.33 2.96
N ASN A 495 9.43 3.91 1.99
CA ASN A 495 10.86 4.19 1.99
C ASN A 495 11.19 5.67 1.71
N THR A 496 10.42 6.36 0.86
CA THR A 496 10.57 7.82 0.69
C THR A 496 10.21 8.58 1.97
N GLU A 497 9.13 8.20 2.65
CA GLU A 497 8.73 8.77 3.94
C GLU A 497 9.80 8.57 5.02
N ALA A 498 10.36 7.36 5.13
CA ALA A 498 11.47 7.05 6.03
C ALA A 498 12.75 7.87 5.75
N MET A 499 12.94 8.37 4.53
CA MET A 499 14.02 9.30 4.14
C MET A 499 13.66 10.79 4.32
N LYS A 500 12.51 11.12 4.91
CA LYS A 500 11.88 12.45 4.98
C LYS A 500 11.45 13.04 3.61
N ILE A 501 11.38 12.23 2.57
CA ILE A 501 11.02 12.66 1.20
C ILE A 501 9.48 12.61 1.08
N SER A 502 8.81 13.59 1.71
CA SER A 502 7.36 13.63 1.88
C SER A 502 6.81 15.06 1.74
N HIS A 503 5.53 15.18 1.41
CA HIS A 503 4.85 16.47 1.25
C HIS A 503 5.09 17.42 2.44
N GLU A 504 4.81 16.97 3.66
CA GLU A 504 4.96 17.78 4.89
C GLU A 504 6.40 18.31 5.08
N HIS A 505 7.40 17.46 4.88
CA HIS A 505 8.82 17.84 5.03
C HIS A 505 9.27 18.82 3.94
N PHE A 506 8.76 18.70 2.72
CA PHE A 506 8.99 19.69 1.67
C PHE A 506 8.35 21.04 2.02
N TYR A 507 7.14 21.05 2.57
CA TYR A 507 6.44 22.30 2.92
C TYR A 507 7.10 23.00 4.12
N LEU A 508 7.62 22.25 5.10
CA LEU A 508 8.35 22.80 6.26
C LEU A 508 9.63 23.55 5.87
N LEU A 509 10.38 23.04 4.89
CA LEU A 509 11.73 23.51 4.56
C LEU A 509 11.78 24.54 3.42
N ASN A 510 10.65 24.82 2.74
CA ASN A 510 10.62 25.62 1.51
C ASN A 510 9.57 26.72 1.51
N ASN A 511 9.80 27.76 0.69
CA ASN A 511 8.82 28.82 0.52
C ASN A 511 7.68 28.32 -0.38
N ILE A 512 6.53 28.03 0.23
CA ILE A 512 5.32 27.50 -0.43
C ILE A 512 4.89 28.39 -1.60
N SER A 513 4.94 29.72 -1.47
CA SER A 513 4.54 30.63 -2.56
C SER A 513 5.43 30.52 -3.81
N HIS A 514 6.71 30.19 -3.64
CA HIS A 514 7.65 30.03 -4.75
C HIS A 514 7.55 28.64 -5.41
N LEU A 515 7.33 27.57 -4.62
CA LEU A 515 6.96 26.26 -5.15
C LEU A 515 5.64 26.34 -5.93
N LEU A 516 4.66 27.07 -5.39
CA LEU A 516 3.36 27.30 -6.01
C LEU A 516 3.48 28.06 -7.34
N GLN A 517 4.33 29.10 -7.43
CA GLN A 517 4.58 29.80 -8.68
C GLN A 517 5.22 28.89 -9.76
N ILE A 518 6.16 28.02 -9.39
CA ILE A 518 6.78 27.07 -10.33
C ILE A 518 5.75 26.05 -10.82
N LEU A 519 4.93 25.50 -9.91
CA LEU A 519 3.84 24.58 -10.25
C LEU A 519 2.77 25.25 -11.13
N PHE A 520 2.39 26.49 -10.83
CA PHE A 520 1.43 27.27 -11.59
C PHE A 520 1.91 27.53 -13.03
N ASN A 521 3.18 27.92 -13.21
CA ASN A 521 3.76 28.11 -14.54
C ASN A 521 3.75 26.80 -15.35
N ARG A 522 4.27 25.70 -14.76
CA ARG A 522 4.27 24.36 -15.39
C ARG A 522 2.85 23.86 -15.69
N SER A 523 1.88 24.19 -14.84
CA SER A 523 0.46 23.90 -15.04
C SER A 523 -0.11 24.64 -16.26
N LYS A 524 0.19 25.93 -16.44
CA LYS A 524 -0.25 26.68 -17.63
C LYS A 524 0.43 26.23 -18.92
N GLU A 525 1.67 25.75 -18.83
CA GLU A 525 2.44 25.21 -19.96
C GLU A 525 1.96 23.81 -20.39
N SER A 526 1.73 22.90 -19.44
CA SER A 526 1.55 21.45 -19.71
C SER A 526 0.29 20.81 -19.11
N GLY A 527 -0.40 21.48 -18.18
CA GLY A 527 -1.63 20.99 -17.55
C GLY A 527 -1.47 19.65 -16.84
N ARG A 528 -2.47 18.78 -17.01
CA ARG A 528 -2.40 17.36 -16.60
C ARG A 528 -2.00 17.23 -15.12
N LEU A 529 -1.03 16.38 -14.81
CA LEU A 529 -0.61 16.10 -13.43
C LEU A 529 0.05 17.32 -12.75
N TRP A 530 0.59 18.30 -13.47
CA TRP A 530 1.09 19.55 -12.87
C TRP A 530 -0.04 20.34 -12.22
N ALA A 531 -1.21 20.40 -12.87
CA ALA A 531 -2.39 21.08 -12.35
C ALA A 531 -2.94 20.40 -11.08
N LEU A 532 -2.94 19.06 -11.07
CA LEU A 532 -3.31 18.27 -9.88
C LEU A 532 -2.31 18.43 -8.73
N THR A 533 -1.01 18.42 -9.03
CA THR A 533 0.06 18.64 -8.04
C THR A 533 -0.03 20.04 -7.42
N MET A 534 -0.35 21.06 -8.24
CA MET A 534 -0.62 22.43 -7.80
C MET A 534 -1.84 22.50 -6.87
N ALA A 535 -2.97 21.88 -7.25
CA ALA A 535 -4.15 21.84 -6.39
C ALA A 535 -3.90 21.08 -5.08
N LYS A 536 -3.13 20.00 -5.09
CA LYS A 536 -2.72 19.28 -3.88
C LYS A 536 -1.86 20.15 -2.96
N LEU A 537 -0.92 20.94 -3.50
CA LEU A 537 -0.14 21.90 -2.71
C LEU A 537 -1.05 22.93 -2.01
N ILE A 538 -1.99 23.52 -2.75
CA ILE A 538 -2.94 24.52 -2.22
C ILE A 538 -3.83 23.91 -1.11
N ASN A 539 -4.48 22.79 -1.41
CA ASN A 539 -5.41 22.13 -0.50
C ASN A 539 -4.76 21.60 0.79
N THR A 540 -3.49 21.17 0.73
CA THR A 540 -2.80 20.62 1.92
C THR A 540 -2.31 21.71 2.87
N ASN A 541 -1.98 22.90 2.36
CA ASN A 541 -1.39 23.99 3.14
C ASN A 541 -2.36 25.13 3.49
N PHE A 542 -3.63 25.03 3.06
CA PHE A 542 -4.65 26.08 3.25
C PHE A 542 -4.17 27.46 2.74
N VAL A 543 -3.59 27.48 1.53
CA VAL A 543 -3.05 28.71 0.92
C VAL A 543 -4.16 29.76 0.78
N GLU A 544 -3.93 30.96 1.33
CA GLU A 544 -4.91 32.03 1.36
C GLU A 544 -5.35 32.46 -0.06
N PRO A 545 -6.66 32.70 -0.33
CA PRO A 545 -7.13 33.00 -1.68
C PRO A 545 -6.53 34.29 -2.29
N CYS A 546 -6.00 35.19 -1.47
CA CYS A 546 -5.25 36.36 -1.95
C CYS A 546 -3.88 36.01 -2.56
N GLU A 547 -3.22 34.93 -2.09
CA GLU A 547 -1.98 34.44 -2.70
C GLU A 547 -2.27 33.70 -4.01
N ILE A 548 -3.36 32.92 -4.07
CA ILE A 548 -3.82 32.28 -5.31
C ILE A 548 -4.11 33.34 -6.40
N LYS A 549 -4.79 34.43 -6.03
CA LYS A 549 -5.05 35.60 -6.89
C LYS A 549 -3.77 36.27 -7.40
N ALA A 550 -2.71 36.30 -6.60
CA ALA A 550 -1.43 36.93 -6.97
C ALA A 550 -0.64 36.14 -8.05
N LEU A 551 -1.01 34.90 -8.35
CA LEU A 551 -0.33 34.07 -9.36
C LEU A 551 -0.61 34.51 -10.80
N PHE A 552 -1.73 35.20 -11.06
CA PHE A 552 -2.28 35.31 -12.43
C PHE A 552 -2.76 36.70 -12.87
N ASP A 553 -2.73 37.72 -11.99
CA ASP A 553 -3.16 39.13 -12.15
C ASP A 553 -4.62 39.36 -12.59
N SER A 554 -5.04 38.72 -13.69
CA SER A 554 -6.34 38.84 -14.35
C SER A 554 -6.71 37.51 -15.00
N SER A 555 -8.00 37.20 -15.10
CA SER A 555 -8.48 36.00 -15.82
C SER A 555 -8.10 36.01 -17.32
N GLU A 556 -7.70 37.17 -17.86
CA GLU A 556 -7.18 37.30 -19.23
C GLU A 556 -5.90 36.50 -19.47
N SER A 557 -5.10 36.23 -18.42
CA SER A 557 -3.83 35.50 -18.58
C SER A 557 -4.00 34.03 -18.96
N PHE A 558 -5.22 33.48 -18.92
CA PHE A 558 -5.56 32.12 -19.32
C PHE A 558 -6.03 31.99 -20.78
N PHE A 559 -6.03 33.08 -21.56
CA PHE A 559 -6.39 33.05 -22.98
C PHE A 559 -5.16 33.17 -23.90
N PRO A 560 -5.10 32.42 -25.02
CA PRO A 560 -6.06 31.39 -25.44
C PRO A 560 -6.08 30.18 -24.50
N LEU A 561 -7.21 29.49 -24.43
CA LEU A 561 -7.44 28.33 -23.57
C LEU A 561 -6.72 27.10 -24.13
N THR A 562 -5.42 27.00 -23.84
CA THR A 562 -4.61 25.81 -24.08
C THR A 562 -5.03 24.65 -23.16
N GLU A 563 -4.59 23.43 -23.46
CA GLU A 563 -4.78 22.28 -22.56
C GLU A 563 -4.19 22.55 -21.15
N GLY A 564 -3.10 23.31 -21.07
CA GLY A 564 -2.52 23.77 -19.80
C GLY A 564 -3.42 24.75 -19.07
N ASN A 565 -3.87 25.82 -19.72
CA ASN A 565 -4.78 26.81 -19.12
C ASN A 565 -6.12 26.19 -18.69
N LEU A 566 -6.68 25.26 -19.48
CA LEU A 566 -7.88 24.48 -19.15
C LEU A 566 -7.68 23.72 -17.83
N HIS A 567 -6.71 22.80 -17.78
CA HIS A 567 -6.47 21.99 -16.60
C HIS A 567 -6.08 22.82 -15.36
N THR A 568 -5.35 23.93 -15.54
CA THR A 568 -5.00 24.87 -14.47
C THR A 568 -6.26 25.49 -13.87
N LEU A 569 -7.17 26.01 -14.69
CA LEU A 569 -8.42 26.61 -14.22
C LEU A 569 -9.37 25.57 -13.60
N GLN A 570 -9.49 24.36 -14.17
CA GLN A 570 -10.29 23.28 -13.57
C GLN A 570 -9.77 22.93 -12.17
N SER A 571 -8.44 22.86 -12.02
CA SER A 571 -7.78 22.54 -10.75
C SER A 571 -7.84 23.67 -9.70
N LEU A 572 -7.92 24.94 -10.14
CA LEU A 572 -8.13 26.10 -9.26
C LEU A 572 -9.61 26.36 -8.94
N SER A 573 -10.54 25.94 -9.80
CA SER A 573 -11.97 26.26 -9.66
C SER A 573 -12.56 25.98 -8.27
N PRO A 574 -12.25 24.86 -7.57
CA PRO A 574 -12.78 24.62 -6.22
C PRO A 574 -12.33 25.66 -5.18
N VAL A 575 -11.10 26.19 -5.31
CA VAL A 575 -10.42 27.02 -4.30
C VAL A 575 -10.45 28.53 -4.60
N LEU A 576 -10.94 28.94 -5.78
CA LEU A 576 -11.12 30.36 -6.11
C LEU A 576 -12.24 31.01 -5.28
N PRO A 577 -12.14 32.30 -4.94
CA PRO A 577 -13.25 33.07 -4.37
C PRO A 577 -14.47 33.11 -5.32
N GLU A 578 -15.68 33.21 -4.77
CA GLU A 578 -16.91 33.29 -5.59
C GLU A 578 -16.89 34.49 -6.56
N GLU A 579 -16.34 35.65 -6.17
CA GLU A 579 -16.15 36.82 -7.08
C GLU A 579 -15.43 36.43 -8.39
N TYR A 580 -14.44 35.54 -8.31
CA TYR A 580 -13.68 35.06 -9.47
C TYR A 580 -14.39 33.93 -10.22
N LYS A 581 -15.16 33.08 -9.52
CA LYS A 581 -16.03 32.10 -10.17
C LYS A 581 -17.12 32.80 -10.98
N GLU A 582 -17.74 33.85 -10.44
CA GLU A 582 -18.71 34.70 -11.16
C GLU A 582 -18.07 35.35 -12.40
N GLU A 583 -16.87 35.95 -12.28
CA GLU A 583 -16.15 36.53 -13.42
C GLU A 583 -15.89 35.50 -14.52
N LEU A 584 -15.38 34.31 -14.16
CA LEU A 584 -15.10 33.22 -15.08
C LEU A 584 -16.39 32.67 -15.71
N VAL A 585 -17.45 32.43 -14.91
CA VAL A 585 -18.74 31.94 -15.38
C VAL A 585 -19.38 32.92 -16.38
N ILE A 586 -19.40 34.22 -16.07
CA ILE A 586 -19.92 35.24 -16.99
C ILE A 586 -19.10 35.27 -18.28
N ARG A 587 -17.76 35.27 -18.18
CA ARG A 587 -16.85 35.37 -19.33
C ARG A 587 -16.88 34.13 -20.22
N PHE A 588 -16.92 32.92 -19.66
CA PHE A 588 -17.04 31.68 -20.43
C PHE A 588 -18.45 31.44 -20.98
N THR A 589 -19.51 31.82 -20.25
CA THR A 589 -20.88 31.81 -20.81
C THR A 589 -20.99 32.76 -21.99
N ALA A 590 -20.46 33.99 -21.88
CA ALA A 590 -20.47 34.96 -22.97
C ALA A 590 -19.69 34.46 -24.20
N LYS A 591 -18.57 33.76 -24.02
CA LYS A 591 -17.87 33.08 -25.13
C LYS A 591 -18.69 31.94 -25.73
N LEU A 592 -19.30 31.09 -24.90
CA LEU A 592 -20.13 29.96 -25.33
C LEU A 592 -21.33 30.41 -26.19
N MET A 593 -21.99 31.52 -25.82
CA MET A 593 -23.04 32.19 -26.61
C MET A 593 -22.57 32.63 -28.01
N THR A 594 -21.26 32.69 -28.27
CA THR A 594 -20.67 33.12 -29.55
C THR A 594 -19.95 32.02 -30.32
N CYS A 595 -19.94 30.78 -29.80
CA CYS A 595 -19.39 29.63 -30.51
C CYS A 595 -20.18 29.31 -31.79
N ASN A 596 -19.47 28.92 -32.84
CA ASN A 596 -20.02 28.41 -34.10
C ASN A 596 -19.48 26.99 -34.37
N GLY A 597 -20.01 26.31 -35.39
CA GLY A 597 -19.78 24.89 -35.65
C GLY A 597 -18.32 24.42 -35.74
N THR A 598 -17.36 25.24 -36.18
CA THR A 598 -15.93 24.82 -36.17
C THR A 598 -15.30 24.88 -34.80
N ASP A 599 -15.85 25.71 -33.91
CA ASP A 599 -15.27 26.07 -32.62
C ASP A 599 -15.89 25.24 -31.47
N LEU A 600 -16.79 24.29 -31.78
CA LEU A 600 -17.43 23.43 -30.78
C LEU A 600 -16.43 22.45 -30.14
N PHE A 601 -15.55 21.87 -30.94
CA PHE A 601 -14.73 20.71 -30.57
C PHE A 601 -13.34 21.08 -30.01
N GLY A 602 -12.92 22.33 -30.17
CA GLY A 602 -11.61 22.84 -29.77
C GLY A 602 -11.48 23.14 -28.26
N THR A 603 -10.24 23.31 -27.80
CA THR A 603 -9.94 23.68 -26.41
C THR A 603 -10.24 25.17 -26.14
N GLU A 604 -9.86 26.07 -27.04
CA GLU A 604 -10.43 27.42 -27.16
C GLU A 604 -11.76 27.30 -27.93
N GLY A 605 -12.76 26.69 -27.28
CA GLY A 605 -13.99 26.24 -27.92
C GLY A 605 -15.01 25.70 -26.94
N ALA A 606 -16.18 25.30 -27.42
CA ALA A 606 -17.32 24.95 -26.56
C ALA A 606 -17.00 23.82 -25.56
N PHE A 607 -16.24 22.81 -25.99
CA PHE A 607 -15.70 21.77 -25.11
C PHE A 607 -14.92 22.35 -23.92
N GLY A 608 -13.91 23.20 -24.16
CA GLY A 608 -13.09 23.77 -23.09
C GLY A 608 -13.87 24.74 -22.21
N TYR A 609 -14.77 25.53 -22.79
CA TYR A 609 -15.61 26.46 -22.04
C TYR A 609 -16.61 25.72 -21.13
N LEU A 610 -17.23 24.65 -21.60
CA LEU A 610 -18.07 23.77 -20.76
C LEU A 610 -17.24 23.08 -19.68
N GLY A 611 -16.02 22.63 -19.97
CA GLY A 611 -15.11 22.06 -18.98
C GLY A 611 -14.78 23.00 -17.82
N ILE A 612 -14.63 24.31 -18.09
CA ILE A 612 -14.46 25.33 -17.02
C ILE A 612 -15.77 25.62 -16.30
N LEU A 613 -16.87 25.78 -17.02
CA LEU A 613 -18.19 26.04 -16.42
C LEU A 613 -18.60 24.91 -15.48
N ASN A 614 -18.40 23.64 -15.87
CA ASN A 614 -18.63 22.47 -15.02
C ASN A 614 -17.80 22.47 -13.73
N SER A 615 -16.55 22.95 -13.79
CA SER A 615 -15.70 23.07 -12.59
C SER A 615 -16.09 24.25 -11.69
N CYS A 616 -16.49 25.39 -12.25
CA CYS A 616 -16.87 26.59 -11.49
C CYS A 616 -18.27 26.48 -10.86
N LEU A 617 -19.22 25.87 -11.56
CA LEU A 617 -20.65 25.83 -11.17
C LEU A 617 -20.96 24.72 -10.14
N ASN A 618 -20.00 23.85 -9.80
CA ASN A 618 -20.19 22.72 -8.87
C ASN A 618 -20.09 23.12 -7.39
N THR A 619 -20.42 24.37 -7.05
CA THR A 619 -20.48 24.90 -5.66
C THR A 619 -21.88 24.79 -5.07
N GLN A 620 -21.99 24.53 -3.76
CA GLN A 620 -23.30 24.33 -3.11
C GLN A 620 -24.02 25.64 -2.83
N ASP A 621 -23.31 26.67 -2.38
CA ASP A 621 -23.89 27.86 -1.75
C ASP A 621 -24.43 28.92 -2.73
N THR A 622 -23.88 29.02 -3.94
CA THR A 622 -24.20 30.08 -4.92
C THR A 622 -25.35 29.67 -5.86
N ASP A 623 -26.25 30.60 -6.18
CA ASP A 623 -27.36 30.37 -7.12
C ASP A 623 -27.02 30.89 -8.53
N TYR A 624 -26.68 29.94 -9.41
CA TYR A 624 -26.42 30.20 -10.83
C TYR A 624 -27.61 29.78 -11.74
N GLY A 625 -28.81 29.57 -11.19
CA GLY A 625 -29.93 28.92 -11.90
C GLY A 625 -30.32 29.56 -13.24
N GLU A 626 -30.38 30.89 -13.31
CA GLU A 626 -30.67 31.61 -14.57
C GLU A 626 -29.54 31.46 -15.61
N VAL A 627 -28.28 31.47 -15.16
CA VAL A 627 -27.10 31.30 -16.03
C VAL A 627 -27.04 29.87 -16.58
N MET A 628 -27.32 28.87 -15.73
CA MET A 628 -27.41 27.47 -16.14
C MET A 628 -28.53 27.25 -17.18
N ALA A 629 -29.71 27.85 -16.98
CA ALA A 629 -30.79 27.82 -17.97
C ALA A 629 -30.41 28.54 -19.28
N GLY A 630 -29.60 29.61 -19.19
CA GLY A 630 -28.99 30.28 -20.36
C GLY A 630 -28.04 29.36 -21.14
N ILE A 631 -27.12 28.68 -20.46
CA ILE A 631 -26.18 27.72 -21.06
C ILE A 631 -26.94 26.56 -21.71
N LEU A 632 -27.98 26.00 -21.06
CA LEU A 632 -28.80 24.95 -21.64
C LEU A 632 -29.44 25.38 -22.97
N LYS A 633 -29.94 26.62 -23.08
CA LYS A 633 -30.52 27.15 -24.33
C LYS A 633 -29.50 27.22 -25.47
N VAL A 634 -28.22 27.45 -25.19
CA VAL A 634 -27.15 27.36 -26.19
C VAL A 634 -26.99 25.92 -26.68
N ILE A 635 -26.89 24.96 -25.74
CA ILE A 635 -26.75 23.53 -26.07
C ILE A 635 -27.96 23.04 -26.89
N VAL A 636 -29.18 23.41 -26.48
CA VAL A 636 -30.44 23.11 -27.22
C VAL A 636 -30.40 23.71 -28.64
N SER A 637 -29.88 24.92 -28.82
CA SER A 637 -29.79 25.56 -30.15
C SER A 637 -28.84 24.86 -31.11
N TRP A 638 -27.79 24.18 -30.63
CA TRP A 638 -26.95 23.34 -31.48
C TRP A 638 -27.72 22.13 -32.05
N GLY A 639 -28.83 21.72 -31.43
CA GLY A 639 -29.68 20.64 -31.91
C GLY A 639 -30.40 20.93 -33.24
N SER A 640 -30.64 22.21 -33.59
CA SER A 640 -31.18 22.58 -34.91
C SER A 640 -30.10 22.85 -35.96
N ASP A 641 -28.92 23.25 -35.52
CA ASP A 641 -27.88 23.84 -36.39
C ASP A 641 -26.74 22.83 -36.69
N TYR A 642 -26.51 21.88 -35.78
CA TYR A 642 -25.37 20.96 -35.77
C TYR A 642 -25.74 19.56 -35.21
N GLU A 643 -26.87 18.97 -35.63
CA GLU A 643 -27.43 17.70 -35.12
C GLU A 643 -26.38 16.56 -35.01
N ASP A 644 -25.50 16.40 -36.01
CA ASP A 644 -24.38 15.44 -36.02
C ASP A 644 -23.36 15.59 -34.86
N SER A 645 -23.44 16.69 -34.09
CA SER A 645 -22.57 16.96 -32.93
C SER A 645 -23.00 16.22 -31.66
N PHE A 646 -24.20 15.64 -31.65
CA PHE A 646 -24.72 14.85 -30.56
C PHE A 646 -24.55 13.37 -30.89
N LEU A 647 -23.87 12.61 -30.02
CA LEU A 647 -23.55 11.19 -30.25
C LEU A 647 -24.75 10.27 -30.02
N PHE A 648 -25.79 10.46 -30.82
CA PHE A 648 -27.04 9.69 -30.82
C PHE A 648 -26.95 8.56 -31.87
N SER A 649 -27.29 7.33 -31.47
CA SER A 649 -27.24 6.12 -32.32
C SER A 649 -25.91 5.91 -33.09
N CYS A 650 -24.78 6.35 -32.51
CA CYS A 650 -23.47 6.39 -33.17
C CYS A 650 -22.61 5.12 -32.91
N ASN A 651 -21.71 4.79 -33.83
CA ASN A 651 -20.66 3.79 -33.60
C ASN A 651 -19.44 4.43 -32.92
N LEU A 652 -19.17 4.06 -31.67
CA LEU A 652 -18.08 4.61 -30.87
C LEU A 652 -16.68 4.07 -31.29
N GLN A 653 -16.61 3.08 -32.19
CA GLN A 653 -15.33 2.62 -32.75
C GLN A 653 -14.71 3.61 -33.74
N GLU A 654 -15.53 4.43 -34.41
CA GLU A 654 -15.12 5.31 -35.51
C GLU A 654 -15.26 6.81 -35.13
N THR A 655 -15.57 7.09 -33.87
CA THR A 655 -15.91 8.43 -33.36
C THR A 655 -14.66 9.28 -33.05
N ASN A 656 -14.66 10.54 -33.47
CA ASN A 656 -13.62 11.52 -33.13
C ASN A 656 -13.57 11.76 -31.59
N PRO A 657 -12.41 11.61 -30.92
CA PRO A 657 -12.24 11.94 -29.49
C PRO A 657 -12.67 13.34 -29.10
N GLN A 658 -12.61 14.31 -30.03
CA GLN A 658 -13.01 15.69 -29.74
C GLN A 658 -14.54 15.83 -29.60
N LEU A 659 -15.27 15.10 -30.44
CA LEU A 659 -16.73 14.99 -30.40
C LEU A 659 -17.18 14.25 -29.13
N LEU A 660 -16.45 13.19 -28.77
CA LEU A 660 -16.66 12.43 -27.53
C LEU A 660 -16.41 13.29 -26.28
N GLY A 661 -15.34 14.08 -26.27
CA GLY A 661 -15.02 15.03 -25.19
C GLY A 661 -16.11 16.10 -25.01
N LEU A 662 -16.62 16.69 -26.10
CA LEU A 662 -17.72 17.65 -26.05
C LEU A 662 -18.99 17.02 -25.44
N ASN A 663 -19.36 15.81 -25.87
CA ASN A 663 -20.54 15.11 -25.34
C ASN A 663 -20.39 14.75 -23.85
N ILE A 664 -19.19 14.37 -23.39
CA ILE A 664 -18.90 14.16 -21.95
C ILE A 664 -19.18 15.43 -21.13
N GLU A 665 -18.73 16.60 -21.60
CA GLU A 665 -18.94 17.86 -20.86
C GLU A 665 -20.40 18.36 -20.93
N MET A 666 -21.14 18.08 -22.01
CA MET A 666 -22.59 18.33 -22.06
C MET A 666 -23.36 17.45 -21.07
N ILE A 667 -23.04 16.16 -20.99
CA ILE A 667 -23.66 15.23 -20.02
C ILE A 667 -23.35 15.63 -18.58
N ARG A 668 -22.10 16.06 -18.31
CA ARG A 668 -21.70 16.62 -17.00
C ARG A 668 -22.47 17.87 -16.64
N PHE A 669 -22.63 18.80 -17.58
CA PHE A 669 -23.39 20.04 -17.38
C PHE A 669 -24.85 19.74 -17.00
N ILE A 670 -25.51 18.84 -17.73
CA ILE A 670 -26.89 18.44 -17.45
C ILE A 670 -26.99 17.67 -16.11
N SER A 671 -25.98 16.85 -15.76
CA SER A 671 -25.94 16.17 -14.45
C SER A 671 -25.75 17.16 -13.29
N LEU A 672 -25.06 18.28 -13.51
CA LEU A 672 -24.89 19.37 -12.55
C LEU A 672 -26.15 20.24 -12.42
N LEU A 673 -26.81 20.54 -13.55
CA LEU A 673 -28.09 21.25 -13.63
C LEU A 673 -29.14 20.65 -12.67
N LEU A 674 -29.22 19.31 -12.64
CA LEU A 674 -30.17 18.55 -11.79
C LEU A 674 -29.88 18.63 -10.28
N LYS A 675 -28.71 19.13 -9.85
CA LYS A 675 -28.40 19.32 -8.41
C LYS A 675 -29.05 20.57 -7.81
N LYS A 676 -29.61 21.47 -8.62
CA LYS A 676 -30.22 22.74 -8.20
C LYS A 676 -31.72 22.78 -8.58
N PRO A 677 -32.58 23.50 -7.84
CA PRO A 677 -34.03 23.53 -8.09
C PRO A 677 -34.39 24.48 -9.25
N ILE A 678 -34.25 24.00 -10.49
CA ILE A 678 -34.40 24.82 -11.71
C ILE A 678 -35.78 24.67 -12.36
N SER A 679 -36.31 25.76 -12.93
CA SER A 679 -37.58 25.80 -13.66
C SER A 679 -37.32 25.84 -15.17
N LEU A 680 -37.19 24.67 -15.79
CA LEU A 680 -37.01 24.51 -17.24
C LEU A 680 -38.36 24.53 -17.99
N LEU A 681 -38.32 24.95 -19.25
CA LEU A 681 -39.45 24.90 -20.19
C LEU A 681 -39.72 23.46 -20.69
N GLU A 682 -40.89 23.26 -21.30
CA GLU A 682 -41.33 21.98 -21.87
C GLU A 682 -40.31 21.42 -22.89
N ASN A 683 -39.90 22.24 -23.86
CA ASN A 683 -38.90 21.90 -24.86
C ASN A 683 -37.47 21.71 -24.31
N GLU A 684 -37.16 22.27 -23.14
CA GLU A 684 -35.88 22.10 -22.46
C GLU A 684 -35.84 20.77 -21.70
N TRP A 685 -36.95 20.39 -21.08
CA TRP A 685 -37.16 19.04 -20.54
C TRP A 685 -37.13 17.97 -21.64
N ASP A 686 -37.85 18.18 -22.75
CA ASP A 686 -37.83 17.25 -23.90
C ASP A 686 -36.40 16.98 -24.38
N PHE A 687 -35.60 18.04 -24.55
CA PHE A 687 -34.20 17.90 -24.95
C PHE A 687 -33.36 17.13 -23.93
N VAL A 688 -33.43 17.48 -22.63
CA VAL A 688 -32.68 16.79 -21.56
C VAL A 688 -33.06 15.31 -21.50
N MET A 689 -34.36 15.00 -21.60
CA MET A 689 -34.89 13.66 -21.46
C MET A 689 -34.58 12.77 -22.67
N CYS A 690 -34.73 13.29 -23.89
CA CYS A 690 -34.41 12.56 -25.11
C CYS A 690 -32.89 12.39 -25.31
N SER A 691 -32.09 13.42 -25.06
CA SER A 691 -30.62 13.35 -25.19
C SER A 691 -30.02 12.32 -24.23
N MET A 692 -30.49 12.30 -22.98
CA MET A 692 -30.09 11.28 -22.01
C MET A 692 -30.37 9.86 -22.51
N LEU A 693 -31.58 9.61 -23.04
CA LEU A 693 -31.95 8.28 -23.52
C LEU A 693 -31.15 7.88 -24.76
N ALA A 694 -30.86 8.81 -25.67
CA ALA A 694 -30.08 8.56 -26.88
C ALA A 694 -28.57 8.35 -26.61
N TRP A 695 -27.95 9.12 -25.71
CA TRP A 695 -26.58 8.84 -25.25
C TRP A 695 -26.47 7.50 -24.51
N LEU A 696 -27.53 7.13 -23.76
CA LEU A 696 -27.60 5.83 -23.10
C LEU A 696 -27.78 4.68 -24.10
N GLU A 697 -28.57 4.86 -25.17
CA GLU A 697 -28.72 3.90 -26.25
C GLU A 697 -27.39 3.68 -26.98
N THR A 698 -26.72 4.76 -27.42
CA THR A 698 -25.35 4.71 -27.96
C THR A 698 -24.39 3.96 -27.03
N THR A 699 -24.47 4.19 -25.72
CA THR A 699 -23.68 3.43 -24.73
C THR A 699 -24.05 1.93 -24.73
N CYS A 700 -25.33 1.59 -24.77
CA CYS A 700 -25.82 0.20 -24.71
C CYS A 700 -25.57 -0.61 -25.99
N GLU A 701 -25.40 0.05 -27.14
CA GLU A 701 -25.07 -0.55 -28.43
C GLU A 701 -23.58 -0.83 -28.62
N ASN A 702 -22.69 -0.07 -27.95
CA ASN A 702 -21.24 -0.09 -28.15
C ASN A 702 -20.38 -0.77 -27.02
N PRO A 703 -20.80 -1.86 -26.34
CA PRO A 703 -20.07 -2.41 -25.19
C PRO A 703 -18.75 -3.11 -25.54
N GLU A 704 -18.35 -3.15 -26.81
CA GLU A 704 -17.08 -3.71 -27.26
C GLU A 704 -15.93 -2.69 -27.18
N VAL A 705 -16.25 -1.39 -27.12
CA VAL A 705 -15.30 -0.27 -27.17
C VAL A 705 -14.96 0.27 -25.77
N PHE A 706 -15.64 -0.21 -24.74
CA PHE A 706 -15.48 0.23 -23.34
C PHE A 706 -14.06 0.15 -22.75
N PRO A 707 -13.12 -0.69 -23.22
CA PRO A 707 -11.72 -0.60 -22.79
C PRO A 707 -11.03 0.73 -23.12
N ALA A 708 -11.56 1.53 -24.06
CA ALA A 708 -11.02 2.85 -24.41
C ALA A 708 -11.42 3.91 -23.35
N ALA A 709 -10.45 4.64 -22.83
CA ALA A 709 -10.63 5.45 -21.61
C ALA A 709 -11.72 6.54 -21.72
N GLN A 710 -11.74 7.33 -22.80
CA GLN A 710 -12.78 8.35 -23.01
C GLN A 710 -14.17 7.72 -23.26
N VAL A 711 -14.23 6.60 -23.98
CA VAL A 711 -15.49 5.86 -24.19
C VAL A 711 -16.04 5.35 -22.86
N GLN A 712 -15.16 4.87 -21.97
CA GLN A 712 -15.59 4.45 -20.64
C GLN A 712 -16.07 5.63 -19.77
N VAL A 713 -15.44 6.81 -19.87
CA VAL A 713 -15.92 8.03 -19.20
C VAL A 713 -17.29 8.42 -19.74
N PHE A 714 -17.49 8.46 -21.07
CA PHE A 714 -18.79 8.72 -21.71
C PHE A 714 -19.89 7.74 -21.24
N ALA A 715 -19.58 6.43 -21.23
CA ALA A 715 -20.50 5.41 -20.74
C ALA A 715 -20.84 5.58 -19.25
N SER A 716 -19.86 5.99 -18.44
CA SER A 716 -20.04 6.24 -17.00
C SER A 716 -20.93 7.45 -16.76
N VAL A 717 -20.61 8.62 -17.37
CA VAL A 717 -21.40 9.85 -17.18
C VAL A 717 -22.82 9.71 -17.76
N SER A 718 -23.01 8.93 -18.84
CA SER A 718 -24.34 8.62 -19.37
C SER A 718 -25.19 7.84 -18.35
N CYS A 719 -24.60 6.84 -17.68
CA CYS A 719 -25.28 6.11 -16.62
C CYS A 719 -25.52 6.98 -15.37
N ASP A 720 -24.54 7.79 -14.94
CA ASP A 720 -24.70 8.70 -13.79
C ASP A 720 -25.76 9.79 -14.05
N LEU A 721 -25.94 10.25 -15.30
CA LEU A 721 -27.05 11.14 -15.69
C LEU A 721 -28.41 10.44 -15.57
N SER A 722 -28.55 9.21 -16.07
CA SER A 722 -29.78 8.42 -15.89
C SER A 722 -30.08 8.17 -14.41
N GLY A 723 -29.06 7.94 -13.59
CA GLY A 723 -29.17 7.83 -12.12
C GLY A 723 -29.60 9.14 -11.46
N SER A 724 -29.06 10.28 -11.93
CA SER A 724 -29.34 11.61 -11.41
C SER A 724 -30.76 12.08 -11.72
N LEU A 725 -31.27 11.83 -12.93
CA LEU A 725 -32.69 12.03 -13.25
C LEU A 725 -33.59 11.13 -12.38
N SER A 726 -33.21 9.86 -12.18
CA SER A 726 -33.96 8.93 -11.34
C SER A 726 -34.02 9.40 -9.88
N ALA A 727 -32.92 9.90 -9.34
CA ALA A 727 -32.85 10.52 -8.02
C ALA A 727 -33.72 11.79 -7.94
N TYR A 728 -33.60 12.68 -8.93
CA TYR A 728 -34.34 13.95 -9.00
C TYR A 728 -35.86 13.72 -9.02
N PHE A 729 -36.36 12.86 -9.90
CA PHE A 729 -37.79 12.55 -9.98
C PHE A 729 -38.32 11.71 -8.81
N GLN A 730 -37.47 10.94 -8.10
CA GLN A 730 -37.86 10.28 -6.86
C GLN A 730 -37.88 11.25 -5.66
N ALA A 731 -37.01 12.27 -5.64
CA ALA A 731 -36.94 13.29 -4.59
C ALA A 731 -37.93 14.46 -4.78
N ALA A 732 -38.57 14.56 -5.96
CA ALA A 732 -39.47 15.66 -6.32
C ALA A 732 -40.61 15.85 -5.30
N THR A 733 -40.63 17.02 -4.63
CA THR A 733 -41.69 17.39 -3.70
C THR A 733 -42.97 17.80 -4.44
N PRO A 734 -44.16 17.82 -3.78
CA PRO A 734 -45.38 18.32 -4.41
C PRO A 734 -45.24 19.74 -4.99
N GLU A 735 -44.49 20.61 -4.31
CA GLU A 735 -44.21 22.00 -4.74
C GLU A 735 -43.29 22.08 -5.97
N MET A 736 -42.47 21.06 -6.22
CA MET A 736 -41.71 20.93 -7.47
C MET A 736 -42.61 20.41 -8.59
N VAL A 737 -43.44 19.40 -8.30
CA VAL A 737 -44.37 18.81 -9.27
C VAL A 737 -45.40 19.82 -9.79
N GLU A 738 -45.86 20.77 -8.96
CA GLU A 738 -46.73 21.88 -9.41
C GLU A 738 -46.05 22.86 -10.39
N LYS A 739 -44.71 22.87 -10.47
CA LYS A 739 -43.94 23.71 -11.40
C LYS A 739 -43.54 22.99 -12.70
N PHE A 740 -43.69 21.67 -12.77
CA PHE A 740 -43.32 20.88 -13.94
C PHE A 740 -44.34 21.01 -15.08
N PRO A 741 -43.93 20.78 -16.35
CA PRO A 741 -44.86 20.55 -17.45
C PRO A 741 -45.85 19.43 -17.09
N LYS A 742 -47.12 19.61 -17.47
CA LYS A 742 -48.28 18.86 -16.91
C LYS A 742 -48.17 17.35 -17.03
N ASN A 743 -47.47 16.85 -18.04
CA ASN A 743 -47.35 15.43 -18.34
C ASN A 743 -46.00 14.83 -17.90
N LEU A 744 -45.00 15.66 -17.52
CA LEU A 744 -43.61 15.23 -17.35
C LEU A 744 -43.46 14.08 -16.34
N MET A 745 -44.23 14.10 -15.24
CA MET A 745 -44.21 13.03 -14.22
C MET A 745 -44.81 11.70 -14.70
N SER A 746 -45.73 11.74 -15.67
CA SER A 746 -46.26 10.54 -16.35
C SER A 746 -45.30 10.07 -17.43
N GLU A 747 -44.76 10.96 -18.26
CA GLU A 747 -43.80 10.63 -19.32
C GLU A 747 -42.50 10.06 -18.75
N TRP A 748 -42.00 10.62 -17.64
CA TRP A 748 -40.88 10.06 -16.88
C TRP A 748 -41.16 8.60 -16.45
N ARG A 749 -42.34 8.34 -15.87
CA ARG A 749 -42.68 7.02 -15.31
C ARG A 749 -42.95 5.98 -16.40
N ASP A 750 -43.78 6.35 -17.37
CA ASP A 750 -44.42 5.42 -18.29
C ASP A 750 -43.60 5.23 -19.58
N PHE A 751 -42.68 6.16 -19.89
CA PHE A 751 -41.76 6.08 -21.04
C PHE A 751 -40.28 6.08 -20.63
N PHE A 752 -39.76 7.17 -20.04
CA PHE A 752 -38.30 7.32 -19.89
C PHE A 752 -37.66 6.36 -18.88
N SER A 753 -38.29 6.12 -17.71
CA SER A 753 -37.78 5.17 -16.71
C SER A 753 -37.83 3.72 -17.22
N GLU A 754 -38.91 3.32 -17.90
CA GLU A 754 -38.99 2.03 -18.61
C GLU A 754 -37.90 1.94 -19.68
N GLY A 755 -37.69 3.01 -20.47
CA GLY A 755 -36.63 3.11 -21.47
C GLY A 755 -35.24 2.84 -20.88
N ILE A 756 -34.82 3.64 -19.88
CA ILE A 756 -33.55 3.48 -19.15
C ILE A 756 -33.36 2.04 -18.70
N HIS A 757 -34.31 1.48 -17.94
CA HIS A 757 -34.14 0.16 -17.36
C HIS A 757 -34.21 -0.99 -18.40
N SER A 758 -34.94 -0.79 -19.51
CA SER A 758 -34.96 -1.73 -20.64
C SER A 758 -33.63 -1.79 -21.40
N LEU A 759 -32.83 -0.71 -21.37
CA LEU A 759 -31.49 -0.64 -21.94
C LEU A 759 -30.42 -1.16 -20.96
N LEU A 760 -30.47 -0.74 -19.69
CA LEU A 760 -29.46 -1.07 -18.68
C LEU A 760 -29.44 -2.55 -18.27
N LEU A 761 -30.60 -3.22 -18.16
CA LEU A 761 -30.64 -4.64 -17.76
C LEU A 761 -29.95 -5.56 -18.79
N PRO A 762 -30.19 -5.44 -20.12
CA PRO A 762 -29.38 -6.10 -21.13
C PRO A 762 -27.90 -5.69 -21.09
N LEU A 763 -27.58 -4.41 -20.88
CA LEU A 763 -26.18 -3.95 -20.87
C LEU A 763 -25.36 -4.66 -19.77
N LEU A 764 -25.86 -4.71 -18.53
CA LEU A 764 -25.21 -5.46 -17.44
C LEU A 764 -24.98 -6.92 -17.83
N ALA A 765 -25.98 -7.57 -18.45
CA ALA A 765 -25.91 -8.96 -18.88
C ALA A 765 -25.07 -9.21 -20.15
N LYS A 766 -24.71 -8.16 -20.91
CA LYS A 766 -23.72 -8.20 -22.02
C LYS A 766 -22.30 -8.16 -21.46
N ILE A 767 -22.00 -7.18 -20.59
CA ILE A 767 -20.65 -6.94 -20.04
C ILE A 767 -20.19 -8.16 -19.23
N THR A 768 -20.93 -8.54 -18.19
CA THR A 768 -20.53 -9.63 -17.27
C THR A 768 -20.53 -11.02 -17.90
N ARG A 769 -20.99 -11.17 -19.16
CA ARG A 769 -20.89 -12.40 -19.95
C ARG A 769 -19.54 -12.53 -20.66
N LYS A 770 -18.93 -11.42 -21.08
CA LYS A 770 -17.63 -11.41 -21.77
C LYS A 770 -16.45 -11.49 -20.78
N GLU A 771 -16.66 -11.01 -19.55
CA GLU A 771 -15.61 -10.68 -18.61
C GLU A 771 -15.55 -11.66 -17.42
N GLN A 772 -15.18 -12.92 -17.67
CA GLN A 772 -15.18 -13.95 -16.61
C GLN A 772 -13.97 -13.89 -15.65
N ASP A 773 -12.88 -13.22 -16.02
CA ASP A 773 -11.63 -13.13 -15.24
C ASP A 773 -11.18 -11.68 -14.95
N VAL A 774 -12.08 -10.70 -15.02
CA VAL A 774 -11.75 -9.30 -14.69
C VAL A 774 -11.60 -9.13 -13.17
N MET A 775 -10.49 -8.51 -12.76
CA MET A 775 -10.17 -8.21 -11.36
C MET A 775 -10.99 -7.03 -10.81
N GLU A 776 -11.25 -7.03 -9.51
CA GLU A 776 -11.92 -5.93 -8.79
C GLU A 776 -11.13 -4.59 -8.86
N THR A 777 -9.84 -4.67 -9.18
CA THR A 777 -8.93 -3.52 -9.38
C THR A 777 -8.99 -2.89 -10.78
N SER A 778 -9.78 -3.43 -11.71
CA SER A 778 -9.83 -2.92 -13.09
C SER A 778 -10.54 -1.55 -13.20
N PHE A 779 -10.09 -0.73 -14.15
CA PHE A 779 -10.72 0.56 -14.49
C PHE A 779 -12.21 0.42 -14.88
N GLN A 780 -12.58 -0.72 -15.47
CA GLN A 780 -13.93 -1.08 -15.91
C GLN A 780 -14.96 -1.06 -14.77
N ASN A 781 -14.52 -1.31 -13.53
CA ASN A 781 -15.40 -1.23 -12.36
C ASN A 781 -16.02 0.15 -12.14
N SER A 782 -15.43 1.22 -12.69
CA SER A 782 -16.00 2.57 -12.59
C SER A 782 -17.29 2.71 -13.40
N MET A 783 -17.33 2.13 -14.61
CA MET A 783 -18.56 2.08 -15.41
C MET A 783 -19.59 1.16 -14.77
N LEU A 784 -19.15 0.04 -14.17
CA LEU A 784 -20.03 -0.85 -13.40
C LEU A 784 -20.58 -0.19 -12.11
N LYS A 785 -19.88 0.78 -11.50
CA LYS A 785 -20.41 1.62 -10.42
C LYS A 785 -21.55 2.51 -10.93
N SER A 786 -21.32 3.32 -11.97
CA SER A 786 -22.32 4.23 -12.55
C SER A 786 -23.56 3.49 -13.06
N LEU A 787 -23.36 2.38 -13.79
CA LEU A 787 -24.41 1.44 -14.21
C LEU A 787 -25.20 0.90 -13.01
N GLY A 788 -24.49 0.55 -11.93
CA GLY A 788 -25.07 0.01 -10.70
C GLY A 788 -25.95 1.02 -9.97
N LYS A 789 -25.51 2.29 -9.85
CA LYS A 789 -26.33 3.39 -9.30
C LYS A 789 -27.63 3.55 -10.07
N ALA A 790 -27.55 3.63 -11.39
CA ALA A 790 -28.74 3.81 -12.24
C ALA A 790 -29.70 2.62 -12.13
N LEU A 791 -29.18 1.39 -12.02
CA LEU A 791 -29.99 0.19 -11.76
C LEU A 791 -30.54 0.10 -10.33
N ALA A 792 -29.97 0.78 -9.35
CA ALA A 792 -30.51 0.80 -7.98
C ALA A 792 -31.92 1.41 -7.91
N TYR A 793 -32.26 2.32 -8.83
CA TYR A 793 -33.58 2.96 -8.93
C TYR A 793 -34.69 2.08 -9.52
N ILE A 794 -34.35 0.94 -10.16
CA ILE A 794 -35.35 0.14 -10.90
C ILE A 794 -36.54 -0.29 -10.02
N SER A 795 -37.76 -0.07 -10.50
CA SER A 795 -38.95 -0.50 -9.77
C SER A 795 -39.13 -2.02 -9.82
N LYS A 796 -39.92 -2.54 -8.88
CA LYS A 796 -40.25 -3.96 -8.83
C LYS A 796 -41.03 -4.43 -10.06
N ASP A 797 -41.90 -3.60 -10.61
CA ASP A 797 -42.77 -3.99 -11.72
C ASP A 797 -42.01 -3.94 -13.07
N GLN A 798 -41.04 -3.03 -13.22
CA GLN A 798 -40.07 -3.07 -14.33
C GLN A 798 -39.20 -4.34 -14.29
N LEU A 799 -38.76 -4.79 -13.11
CA LEU A 799 -38.06 -6.07 -12.95
C LEU A 799 -38.93 -7.29 -13.33
N LEU A 800 -40.26 -7.21 -13.19
CA LEU A 800 -41.19 -8.27 -13.62
C LEU A 800 -41.46 -8.24 -15.13
N ASN A 801 -41.49 -7.05 -15.74
CA ASN A 801 -41.78 -6.85 -17.17
C ASN A 801 -40.52 -6.82 -18.06
N HIS A 802 -39.36 -7.23 -17.52
CA HIS A 802 -38.06 -7.16 -18.17
C HIS A 802 -37.99 -7.85 -19.56
N ARG A 803 -37.21 -7.27 -20.47
CA ARG A 803 -37.04 -7.75 -21.86
C ARG A 803 -35.74 -8.56 -22.07
N LEU A 804 -35.34 -9.37 -21.10
CA LEU A 804 -34.12 -10.19 -21.20
C LEU A 804 -34.34 -11.43 -22.08
N PRO A 805 -33.33 -11.91 -22.83
CA PRO A 805 -33.42 -13.14 -23.60
C PRO A 805 -33.63 -14.35 -22.67
N ALA A 806 -34.57 -15.22 -23.04
CA ALA A 806 -35.01 -16.37 -22.23
C ALA A 806 -33.83 -17.27 -21.81
N LYS A 807 -33.76 -17.61 -20.51
CA LYS A 807 -32.67 -18.39 -19.91
C LYS A 807 -33.22 -19.43 -18.93
N LEU A 808 -33.91 -20.44 -19.48
CA LEU A 808 -34.49 -21.55 -18.72
C LEU A 808 -33.48 -22.71 -18.60
N VAL A 809 -33.51 -23.45 -17.48
CA VAL A 809 -32.61 -24.60 -17.26
C VAL A 809 -33.42 -25.90 -17.37
N ALA A 810 -32.98 -26.80 -18.25
CA ALA A 810 -33.65 -28.08 -18.46
C ALA A 810 -33.70 -28.92 -17.18
N GLY A 811 -34.89 -29.40 -16.80
CA GLY A 811 -35.11 -30.21 -15.60
C GLY A 811 -35.26 -29.42 -14.29
N GLN A 812 -35.20 -28.08 -14.31
CA GLN A 812 -35.49 -27.24 -13.14
C GLN A 812 -36.97 -27.34 -12.77
N LYS A 813 -37.31 -28.12 -11.72
CA LYS A 813 -38.65 -28.09 -11.12
C LYS A 813 -38.85 -26.76 -10.38
N THR A 814 -39.86 -25.98 -10.76
CA THR A 814 -40.15 -24.67 -10.18
C THR A 814 -41.56 -24.21 -10.56
N ASN A 815 -42.24 -23.52 -9.64
CA ASN A 815 -43.55 -22.90 -9.85
C ASN A 815 -43.45 -21.43 -10.28
N LEU A 816 -42.23 -20.91 -10.43
CA LEU A 816 -41.99 -19.54 -10.87
C LEU A 816 -42.23 -19.38 -12.39
N PRO A 817 -42.95 -18.34 -12.83
CA PRO A 817 -43.08 -17.98 -14.25
C PRO A 817 -41.74 -17.82 -15.00
N ASP A 818 -41.75 -18.08 -16.31
CA ASP A 818 -40.55 -18.14 -17.17
C ASP A 818 -39.74 -16.84 -17.24
N ASN A 819 -40.37 -15.68 -17.07
CA ASN A 819 -39.70 -14.38 -16.93
C ASN A 819 -38.90 -14.35 -15.62
N LEU A 820 -39.53 -14.63 -14.48
CA LEU A 820 -38.86 -14.73 -13.18
C LEU A 820 -37.75 -15.79 -13.16
N GLN A 821 -37.95 -16.94 -13.81
CA GLN A 821 -36.88 -17.93 -14.01
C GLN A 821 -35.71 -17.34 -14.81
N THR A 822 -35.98 -16.71 -15.96
CA THR A 822 -34.97 -16.08 -16.82
C THR A 822 -34.19 -14.99 -16.07
N LEU A 823 -34.87 -14.16 -15.28
CA LEU A 823 -34.28 -13.11 -14.46
C LEU A 823 -33.33 -13.70 -13.40
N LEU A 824 -33.80 -14.68 -12.63
CA LEU A 824 -33.01 -15.35 -11.58
C LEU A 824 -31.82 -16.12 -12.17
N ASN A 825 -32.03 -16.89 -13.24
CA ASN A 825 -30.99 -17.64 -13.93
C ASN A 825 -29.97 -16.71 -14.61
N THR A 826 -30.33 -15.46 -14.93
CA THR A 826 -29.42 -14.45 -15.47
C THR A 826 -28.60 -13.77 -14.37
N PHE A 827 -29.25 -13.29 -13.31
CA PHE A 827 -28.59 -12.43 -12.32
C PHE A 827 -28.07 -13.15 -11.06
N CYS A 828 -28.67 -14.24 -10.57
CA CYS A 828 -28.12 -14.94 -9.39
C CYS A 828 -26.64 -15.36 -9.57
N PRO A 829 -26.19 -15.88 -10.73
CA PRO A 829 -24.78 -16.21 -10.96
C PRO A 829 -23.81 -15.04 -10.77
N LEU A 830 -24.29 -13.79 -10.94
CA LEU A 830 -23.45 -12.59 -10.79
C LEU A 830 -23.15 -12.25 -9.32
N LEU A 831 -23.77 -12.94 -8.34
CA LEU A 831 -23.36 -12.89 -6.93
C LEU A 831 -21.98 -13.54 -6.71
N ILE A 832 -21.46 -14.32 -7.67
CA ILE A 832 -20.09 -14.87 -7.66
C ILE A 832 -19.10 -13.98 -8.45
N PHE A 833 -19.60 -12.96 -9.16
CA PHE A 833 -18.77 -12.10 -10.01
C PHE A 833 -17.80 -11.27 -9.16
N ARG A 834 -16.52 -11.20 -9.56
CA ARG A 834 -15.42 -10.58 -8.79
C ARG A 834 -15.40 -9.04 -8.89
N ALA A 835 -16.55 -8.40 -8.65
CA ALA A 835 -16.67 -6.96 -8.54
C ALA A 835 -17.82 -6.57 -7.59
N ARG A 836 -17.50 -5.93 -6.46
CA ARG A 836 -18.45 -5.37 -5.50
C ARG A 836 -19.62 -4.59 -6.14
N PRO A 837 -19.42 -3.69 -7.14
CA PRO A 837 -20.53 -2.97 -7.76
C PRO A 837 -21.59 -3.89 -8.40
N VAL A 838 -21.15 -4.95 -9.08
CA VAL A 838 -22.04 -5.93 -9.71
C VAL A 838 -22.81 -6.71 -8.65
N GLN A 839 -22.11 -7.24 -7.64
CA GLN A 839 -22.71 -8.04 -6.57
C GLN A 839 -23.76 -7.24 -5.78
N ILE A 840 -23.47 -5.98 -5.44
CA ILE A 840 -24.37 -5.09 -4.70
C ILE A 840 -25.58 -4.69 -5.56
N THR A 841 -25.37 -4.32 -6.83
CA THR A 841 -26.48 -3.99 -7.76
C THR A 841 -27.43 -5.17 -7.91
N VAL A 842 -26.87 -6.36 -8.16
CA VAL A 842 -27.62 -7.61 -8.30
C VAL A 842 -28.36 -7.96 -7.00
N TYR A 843 -27.70 -7.82 -5.84
CA TYR A 843 -28.35 -7.97 -4.54
C TYR A 843 -29.57 -7.05 -4.41
N HIS A 844 -29.43 -5.75 -4.65
CA HIS A 844 -30.52 -4.78 -4.50
C HIS A 844 -31.70 -5.06 -5.44
N MET A 845 -31.44 -5.41 -6.71
CA MET A 845 -32.47 -5.81 -7.66
C MET A 845 -33.21 -7.08 -7.21
N LEU A 846 -32.48 -8.12 -6.80
CA LEU A 846 -33.06 -9.39 -6.36
C LEU A 846 -33.83 -9.26 -5.04
N ASN A 847 -33.34 -8.45 -4.09
CA ASN A 847 -33.94 -8.25 -2.77
C ASN A 847 -35.35 -7.64 -2.86
N LYS A 848 -35.62 -6.79 -3.86
CA LYS A 848 -36.95 -6.25 -4.19
C LYS A 848 -37.98 -7.33 -4.57
N LEU A 849 -37.52 -8.53 -4.97
CA LEU A 849 -38.36 -9.64 -5.42
C LEU A 849 -38.48 -10.79 -4.40
N MET A 850 -37.44 -11.07 -3.61
CA MET A 850 -37.34 -12.29 -2.79
C MET A 850 -38.55 -12.56 -1.89
N SER A 851 -39.10 -11.52 -1.24
CA SER A 851 -40.26 -11.64 -0.34
C SER A 851 -41.58 -11.99 -1.05
N HIS A 852 -41.63 -11.87 -2.38
CA HIS A 852 -42.81 -12.21 -3.19
C HIS A 852 -42.76 -13.64 -3.77
N LEU A 853 -41.57 -14.22 -3.97
CA LEU A 853 -41.42 -15.53 -4.64
C LEU A 853 -42.14 -16.70 -3.92
N PRO A 854 -42.20 -16.81 -2.58
CA PRO A 854 -42.96 -17.88 -1.91
C PRO A 854 -44.46 -17.89 -2.20
N LYS A 855 -45.02 -16.83 -2.82
CA LYS A 855 -46.45 -16.76 -3.14
C LYS A 855 -46.86 -17.74 -4.24
N PHE A 856 -45.94 -18.11 -5.14
CA PHE A 856 -46.21 -19.08 -6.20
C PHE A 856 -46.42 -20.50 -5.65
N ASP A 857 -45.66 -20.91 -4.62
CA ASP A 857 -45.78 -22.24 -3.99
C ASP A 857 -47.01 -22.40 -3.08
N ASN A 858 -47.73 -21.31 -2.74
CA ASN A 858 -48.95 -21.41 -1.93
C ASN A 858 -50.16 -21.99 -2.71
N VAL A 859 -50.11 -22.01 -4.04
CA VAL A 859 -51.21 -22.52 -4.88
C VAL A 859 -51.34 -24.04 -4.75
N ASP A 860 -50.20 -24.72 -4.72
CA ASP A 860 -50.06 -26.18 -4.74
C ASP A 860 -50.47 -26.86 -3.43
N LEU A 861 -50.39 -26.17 -2.28
CA LEU A 861 -50.68 -26.75 -0.95
C LEU A 861 -52.11 -27.32 -0.75
N LYS A 862 -52.97 -27.28 -1.79
CA LYS A 862 -54.34 -27.82 -1.78
C LYS A 862 -54.54 -29.08 -2.63
N SER A 863 -53.57 -29.50 -3.46
CA SER A 863 -53.74 -30.63 -4.40
C SER A 863 -53.06 -31.94 -3.96
N TYR A 864 -52.08 -31.89 -3.05
CA TYR A 864 -51.27 -33.06 -2.62
C TYR A 864 -51.90 -33.80 -1.44
N GLY A 865 -53.09 -34.38 -1.65
CA GLY A 865 -53.89 -34.99 -0.59
C GLY A 865 -53.40 -36.36 -0.08
N ASP A 866 -52.83 -37.20 -0.96
CA ASP A 866 -52.86 -38.66 -0.78
C ASP A 866 -51.57 -39.44 -1.19
N GLU A 867 -50.40 -38.79 -1.35
CA GLU A 867 -49.14 -39.47 -1.71
C GLU A 867 -48.06 -39.39 -0.60
N GLU A 868 -47.37 -40.51 -0.34
CA GLU A 868 -46.52 -40.71 0.86
C GLU A 868 -45.06 -40.19 0.74
N GLU A 869 -44.69 -39.45 -0.31
CA GLU A 869 -43.35 -38.85 -0.39
C GLU A 869 -43.20 -37.64 0.56
N GLU A 870 -42.05 -37.53 1.26
CA GLU A 870 -41.73 -36.34 2.07
C GLU A 870 -41.65 -35.09 1.16
N LEU A 871 -42.69 -34.25 1.21
CA LEU A 871 -42.79 -33.01 0.44
C LEU A 871 -41.61 -32.07 0.73
N LEU A 872 -40.69 -31.96 -0.22
CA LEU A 872 -39.44 -31.20 -0.12
C LEU A 872 -39.39 -30.09 -1.17
N LEU A 873 -39.78 -28.88 -0.78
CA LEU A 873 -39.60 -27.67 -1.59
C LEU A 873 -38.22 -27.07 -1.32
N SER A 874 -37.50 -26.71 -2.38
CA SER A 874 -36.27 -25.91 -2.29
C SER A 874 -36.57 -24.42 -2.40
N PRO A 875 -35.71 -23.53 -1.85
CA PRO A 875 -35.63 -22.15 -2.32
C PRO A 875 -35.28 -22.09 -3.84
N PRO A 876 -35.35 -20.90 -4.48
CA PRO A 876 -35.15 -20.77 -5.93
C PRO A 876 -33.82 -21.38 -6.41
N ALA A 877 -33.90 -22.36 -7.32
CA ALA A 877 -32.77 -23.23 -7.66
C ALA A 877 -31.49 -22.47 -8.07
N ALA A 878 -31.61 -21.39 -8.86
CA ALA A 878 -30.48 -20.55 -9.26
C ALA A 878 -29.68 -19.99 -8.08
N LEU A 879 -30.36 -19.62 -6.99
CA LEU A 879 -29.75 -19.08 -5.77
C LEU A 879 -29.10 -20.21 -4.95
N MET A 880 -29.68 -21.42 -4.96
CA MET A 880 -29.12 -22.59 -4.29
C MET A 880 -27.90 -23.18 -5.03
N THR A 881 -27.87 -23.14 -6.37
CA THR A 881 -26.67 -23.49 -7.15
C THR A 881 -25.51 -22.54 -6.82
N VAL A 882 -25.79 -21.24 -6.81
CA VAL A 882 -24.82 -20.19 -6.45
C VAL A 882 -24.31 -20.37 -5.02
N LEU A 883 -25.21 -20.64 -4.08
CA LEU A 883 -24.84 -20.92 -2.70
C LEU A 883 -23.87 -22.11 -2.61
N THR A 884 -24.15 -23.25 -3.25
CA THR A 884 -23.27 -24.42 -3.20
C THR A 884 -21.85 -24.07 -3.68
N THR A 885 -21.72 -23.39 -4.82
CA THR A 885 -20.41 -22.96 -5.34
C THR A 885 -19.69 -21.98 -4.39
N GLN A 886 -20.42 -21.07 -3.74
CA GLN A 886 -19.84 -20.17 -2.75
C GLN A 886 -19.46 -20.90 -1.45
N GLU A 887 -20.21 -21.91 -1.02
CA GLU A 887 -19.89 -22.76 0.15
C GLU A 887 -18.59 -23.53 -0.06
N ASP A 888 -18.40 -24.12 -1.24
CA ASP A 888 -17.20 -24.88 -1.58
C ASP A 888 -15.96 -23.97 -1.72
N LEU A 889 -16.13 -22.72 -2.18
CA LEU A 889 -15.06 -21.71 -2.19
C LEU A 889 -14.71 -21.22 -0.77
N LEU A 890 -15.70 -20.99 0.10
CA LEU A 890 -15.46 -20.52 1.47
C LEU A 890 -14.78 -21.56 2.35
N GLU A 891 -15.01 -22.86 2.13
CA GLU A 891 -14.33 -23.91 2.89
C GLU A 891 -12.80 -23.79 2.72
N ASN A 892 -12.31 -23.61 1.49
CA ASN A 892 -10.87 -23.41 1.21
C ASN A 892 -10.28 -22.16 1.88
N ILE A 893 -11.05 -21.07 2.01
CA ILE A 893 -10.59 -19.80 2.60
C ILE A 893 -10.60 -19.86 4.14
N LEU A 894 -11.59 -20.53 4.72
CA LEU A 894 -11.89 -20.46 6.15
C LEU A 894 -11.53 -21.72 6.94
N GLU A 895 -11.13 -22.84 6.31
CA GLU A 895 -10.83 -24.11 7.00
C GLU A 895 -9.84 -23.95 8.16
N CYS A 896 -8.72 -23.24 7.93
CA CYS A 896 -7.65 -23.06 8.91
C CYS A 896 -8.03 -22.19 10.12
N ILE A 897 -9.15 -21.45 10.06
CA ILE A 897 -9.57 -20.53 11.13
C ILE A 897 -10.52 -21.27 12.08
N PRO A 898 -10.22 -21.38 13.39
CA PRO A 898 -11.10 -22.04 14.33
C PRO A 898 -12.27 -21.13 14.74
N VAL A 899 -13.38 -21.75 15.16
CA VAL A 899 -14.59 -21.02 15.55
C VAL A 899 -14.33 -20.17 16.80
N GLY A 900 -14.68 -18.88 16.71
CA GLY A 900 -14.46 -17.88 17.75
C GLY A 900 -13.18 -17.04 17.60
N GLU A 901 -12.39 -17.26 16.55
CA GLU A 901 -11.29 -16.37 16.14
C GLU A 901 -11.70 -15.65 14.84
N PHE A 902 -11.31 -14.38 14.69
CA PHE A 902 -11.80 -13.48 13.63
C PHE A 902 -10.88 -13.50 12.39
N ALA A 903 -11.49 -13.65 11.21
CA ALA A 903 -10.80 -13.57 9.92
C ALA A 903 -10.66 -12.10 9.47
N GLU A 904 -9.46 -11.55 9.55
CA GLU A 904 -9.14 -10.26 8.92
C GLU A 904 -9.05 -10.43 7.40
N ILE A 905 -9.93 -9.73 6.67
CA ILE A 905 -10.08 -9.82 5.21
C ILE A 905 -9.79 -8.44 4.63
N GLN A 906 -8.79 -8.36 3.75
CA GLN A 906 -8.43 -7.10 3.09
C GLN A 906 -9.52 -6.71 2.07
N PRO A 907 -10.02 -5.47 2.09
CA PRO A 907 -10.93 -4.98 1.05
C PRO A 907 -10.33 -5.08 -0.35
N MET A 908 -11.18 -5.18 -1.38
CA MET A 908 -10.79 -5.34 -2.79
C MET A 908 -10.02 -6.65 -3.13
N SER A 909 -9.90 -7.59 -2.19
CA SER A 909 -9.29 -8.90 -2.43
C SER A 909 -10.27 -9.90 -3.09
N VAL A 910 -9.73 -10.97 -3.67
CA VAL A 910 -10.55 -12.04 -4.28
C VAL A 910 -11.42 -12.71 -3.21
N GLU A 911 -10.88 -12.90 -2.01
CA GLU A 911 -11.55 -13.45 -0.83
C GLU A 911 -12.67 -12.52 -0.34
N PHE A 912 -12.42 -11.20 -0.30
CA PHE A 912 -13.44 -10.19 0.01
C PHE A 912 -14.64 -10.29 -0.94
N CYS A 913 -14.39 -10.35 -2.26
CA CYS A 913 -15.43 -10.52 -3.27
C CYS A 913 -16.24 -11.81 -3.06
N ILE A 914 -15.58 -12.95 -2.83
CA ILE A 914 -16.26 -14.24 -2.63
C ILE A 914 -17.12 -14.23 -1.37
N ILE A 915 -16.61 -13.68 -0.26
CA ILE A 915 -17.31 -13.64 1.04
C ILE A 915 -18.44 -12.60 1.03
N LEU A 916 -18.26 -11.45 0.39
CA LEU A 916 -19.33 -10.49 0.12
C LEU A 916 -20.47 -11.16 -0.64
N GLY A 917 -20.16 -11.82 -1.75
CA GLY A 917 -21.12 -12.58 -2.55
C GLY A 917 -21.91 -13.62 -1.74
N TYR A 918 -21.22 -14.38 -0.88
CA TYR A 918 -21.83 -15.38 0.00
C TYR A 918 -22.81 -14.77 1.01
N LEU A 919 -22.41 -13.69 1.68
CA LEU A 919 -23.25 -13.02 2.67
C LEU A 919 -24.47 -12.35 2.03
N LEU A 920 -24.32 -11.79 0.81
CA LEU A 920 -25.44 -11.25 0.03
C LEU A 920 -26.40 -12.37 -0.44
N THR A 921 -25.89 -13.52 -0.90
CA THR A 921 -26.71 -14.72 -1.19
C THR A 921 -27.55 -15.12 0.01
N TRP A 922 -26.96 -15.22 1.21
CA TRP A 922 -27.71 -15.56 2.42
C TRP A 922 -28.71 -14.48 2.85
N LYS A 923 -28.37 -13.18 2.69
CA LYS A 923 -29.30 -12.07 2.95
C LYS A 923 -30.54 -12.16 2.03
N LEU A 924 -30.37 -12.60 0.78
CA LEU A 924 -31.49 -12.88 -0.14
C LEU A 924 -32.31 -14.12 0.29
N ILE A 925 -31.65 -15.22 0.66
CA ILE A 925 -32.33 -16.43 1.15
C ILE A 925 -33.18 -16.11 2.39
N LEU A 926 -32.64 -15.37 3.36
CA LEU A 926 -33.38 -15.02 4.58
C LEU A 926 -34.56 -14.07 4.28
N THR A 927 -34.40 -13.11 3.35
CA THR A 927 -35.53 -12.29 2.85
C THR A 927 -36.62 -13.13 2.17
N PHE A 928 -36.26 -14.20 1.45
CA PHE A 928 -37.21 -15.18 0.88
C PHE A 928 -37.95 -15.95 1.98
N PHE A 929 -37.25 -16.48 2.99
CA PHE A 929 -37.86 -17.19 4.14
C PHE A 929 -38.78 -16.29 4.98
N LYS A 930 -38.44 -15.00 5.13
CA LYS A 930 -39.27 -13.97 5.77
C LYS A 930 -40.57 -13.69 5.00
N GLY A 931 -40.57 -13.84 3.67
CA GLY A 931 -41.77 -13.75 2.82
C GLY A 931 -42.64 -15.00 2.80
N ALA A 932 -42.14 -16.15 3.29
CA ALA A 932 -42.85 -17.43 3.28
C ALA A 932 -43.87 -17.53 4.42
N SER A 933 -44.98 -18.26 4.19
CA SER A 933 -45.91 -18.67 5.25
C SER A 933 -45.24 -19.66 6.22
N SER A 934 -45.70 -19.76 7.47
CA SER A 934 -45.07 -20.66 8.46
C SER A 934 -45.08 -22.14 8.06
N GLN A 935 -46.00 -22.56 7.17
CA GLN A 935 -45.99 -23.88 6.51
C GLN A 935 -44.86 -24.01 5.47
N LEU A 936 -44.79 -23.12 4.47
CA LEU A 936 -43.73 -23.14 3.46
C LEU A 936 -42.34 -22.99 4.09
N ARG A 937 -42.22 -22.12 5.09
CA ARG A 937 -40.98 -21.89 5.87
C ARG A 937 -40.47 -23.19 6.51
N ALA A 938 -41.35 -24.11 6.90
CA ALA A 938 -40.96 -25.44 7.40
C ALA A 938 -40.46 -26.37 6.29
N LEU A 939 -41.12 -26.41 5.13
CA LEU A 939 -40.71 -27.22 3.97
C LEU A 939 -39.32 -26.81 3.46
N TYR A 940 -39.11 -25.50 3.24
CA TYR A 940 -37.79 -24.98 2.84
C TYR A 940 -36.72 -25.21 3.93
N SER A 941 -37.09 -25.20 5.22
CA SER A 941 -36.18 -25.52 6.34
C SER A 941 -35.71 -26.98 6.28
N GLN A 942 -36.59 -27.91 5.86
CA GLN A 942 -36.25 -29.32 5.69
C GLN A 942 -35.25 -29.54 4.54
N TYR A 943 -35.35 -28.75 3.46
CA TYR A 943 -34.36 -28.71 2.39
C TYR A 943 -32.98 -28.25 2.90
N LEU A 944 -32.90 -27.08 3.58
CA LEU A 944 -31.65 -26.58 4.16
C LEU A 944 -31.04 -27.53 5.21
N ARG A 945 -31.89 -28.29 5.95
CA ARG A 945 -31.44 -29.35 6.87
C ARG A 945 -30.82 -30.53 6.12
N ARG A 946 -31.33 -30.87 4.93
CA ARG A 946 -30.82 -31.96 4.08
C ARG A 946 -29.50 -31.60 3.40
N THR A 947 -29.32 -30.35 2.96
CA THR A 947 -28.02 -29.89 2.39
C THR A 947 -26.97 -29.59 3.46
N LYS A 948 -27.39 -29.33 4.70
CA LYS A 948 -26.57 -28.80 5.82
C LYS A 948 -26.01 -27.40 5.60
N SER A 949 -26.43 -26.67 4.56
CA SER A 949 -25.92 -25.33 4.23
C SER A 949 -26.04 -24.34 5.39
N LEU A 950 -27.13 -24.39 6.17
CA LEU A 950 -27.25 -23.54 7.37
C LEU A 950 -26.18 -23.86 8.44
N ASN A 951 -25.73 -25.11 8.54
CA ASN A 951 -24.66 -25.48 9.47
C ASN A 951 -23.31 -24.93 8.98
N LYS A 952 -23.04 -24.96 7.66
CA LYS A 952 -21.86 -24.30 7.06
C LYS A 952 -21.88 -22.81 7.36
N LEU A 953 -23.00 -22.13 7.06
CA LEU A 953 -23.21 -20.70 7.37
C LEU A 953 -22.89 -20.38 8.83
N LEU A 954 -23.48 -21.10 9.79
CA LEU A 954 -23.30 -20.79 11.20
C LEU A 954 -21.85 -20.96 11.66
N TYR A 955 -21.09 -21.90 11.10
CA TYR A 955 -19.64 -21.98 11.31
C TYR A 955 -18.87 -20.84 10.63
N HIS A 956 -19.25 -20.43 9.41
CA HIS A 956 -18.61 -19.31 8.70
C HIS A 956 -18.86 -17.96 9.41
N LEU A 957 -20.08 -17.69 9.87
CA LEU A 957 -20.41 -16.46 10.60
C LEU A 957 -19.59 -16.30 11.88
N PHE A 958 -19.35 -17.37 12.65
CA PHE A 958 -18.49 -17.33 13.84
C PHE A 958 -16.98 -17.38 13.56
N ARG A 959 -16.58 -17.18 12.29
CA ARG A 959 -15.23 -16.81 11.85
C ARG A 959 -15.19 -15.38 11.25
N LEU A 960 -16.31 -14.89 10.74
CA LEU A 960 -16.46 -13.60 10.05
C LEU A 960 -17.02 -12.48 10.94
N MET A 961 -17.56 -12.78 12.13
CA MET A 961 -17.96 -11.80 13.14
C MET A 961 -16.79 -11.52 14.11
N PRO A 962 -16.50 -10.26 14.44
CA PRO A 962 -15.44 -9.91 15.40
C PRO A 962 -15.87 -10.21 16.84
N GLU A 963 -14.91 -10.47 17.73
CA GLU A 963 -15.18 -10.73 19.16
C GLU A 963 -15.96 -9.60 19.86
N ASN A 964 -15.77 -8.36 19.38
CA ASN A 964 -16.48 -7.17 19.82
C ASN A 964 -17.09 -6.44 18.62
N PRO A 965 -18.43 -6.52 18.39
CA PRO A 965 -19.13 -5.97 17.23
C PRO A 965 -19.46 -4.47 17.39
N THR A 966 -18.56 -3.71 17.99
CA THR A 966 -18.65 -2.25 18.17
C THR A 966 -17.86 -1.52 17.08
N PHE A 967 -18.34 -0.35 16.65
CA PHE A 967 -17.65 0.45 15.65
C PHE A 967 -16.27 0.95 16.14
N PRO A 968 -15.23 1.00 15.28
CA PRO A 968 -13.94 1.59 15.62
C PRO A 968 -14.08 3.02 16.18
N GLY A 969 -13.25 3.37 17.17
CA GLY A 969 -13.29 4.68 17.84
C GLY A 969 -14.35 4.85 18.93
N SER A 970 -15.26 3.89 19.13
CA SER A 970 -16.23 3.92 20.25
C SER A 970 -15.57 3.60 21.60
N THR A 971 -14.95 4.62 22.21
CA THR A 971 -14.32 4.51 23.55
C THR A 971 -15.39 4.35 24.65
N PRO A 972 -15.23 3.45 25.64
CA PRO A 972 -16.27 3.19 26.65
C PRO A 972 -16.46 4.30 27.72
N GLU A 973 -15.62 5.34 27.71
CA GLU A 973 -15.40 6.17 28.89
C GLU A 973 -16.23 7.46 28.94
N LEU A 974 -16.99 7.80 27.89
CA LEU A 974 -17.85 8.99 27.87
C LEU A 974 -19.30 8.73 27.42
N SER A 975 -20.22 9.07 28.33
CA SER A 975 -21.68 9.21 28.20
C SER A 975 -22.56 7.94 28.32
N ASN A 976 -23.67 8.10 29.04
CA ASN A 976 -24.76 7.11 29.15
C ASN A 976 -25.64 7.15 27.89
N LYS A 977 -25.08 6.78 26.73
CA LYS A 977 -25.82 6.53 25.48
C LYS A 977 -25.59 5.09 25.06
N ASP A 978 -26.59 4.49 24.41
CA ASP A 978 -26.48 3.12 23.93
C ASP A 978 -25.30 2.97 22.95
N VAL A 979 -24.41 2.01 23.24
CA VAL A 979 -23.21 1.77 22.43
C VAL A 979 -23.62 1.21 21.08
N LYS A 980 -23.31 1.94 20.00
CA LYS A 980 -23.60 1.50 18.63
C LYS A 980 -22.83 0.22 18.28
N THR A 981 -23.54 -0.75 17.70
CA THR A 981 -22.98 -2.04 17.27
C THR A 981 -23.48 -2.41 15.87
N TYR A 982 -22.79 -3.35 15.24
CA TYR A 982 -23.24 -4.01 13.99
C TYR A 982 -24.57 -4.80 14.12
N PHE A 983 -25.18 -4.83 15.31
CA PHE A 983 -26.51 -5.39 15.56
C PHE A 983 -27.60 -4.33 15.82
N THR A 984 -27.23 -3.06 16.05
CA THR A 984 -28.18 -1.95 16.30
C THR A 984 -28.30 -1.00 15.12
N GLU A 985 -27.21 -0.76 14.39
CA GLU A 985 -27.21 0.08 13.19
C GLU A 985 -27.59 -0.73 11.96
N GLU A 986 -28.41 -0.15 11.08
CA GLU A 986 -28.67 -0.73 9.77
C GLU A 986 -27.45 -0.55 8.85
N LEU A 987 -27.08 -1.60 8.11
CA LEU A 987 -26.03 -1.52 7.10
C LEU A 987 -26.63 -1.04 5.77
N ASP A 988 -26.27 0.18 5.38
CA ASP A 988 -26.42 0.61 3.99
C ASP A 988 -25.39 -0.14 3.11
N LEU A 989 -25.77 -0.43 1.88
CA LEU A 989 -24.95 -1.13 0.89
C LEU A 989 -24.81 -0.24 -0.35
N ASP A 990 -24.25 0.95 -0.15
CA ASP A 990 -23.94 1.85 -1.24
C ASP A 990 -22.75 1.35 -2.08
N ILE A 991 -22.75 1.72 -3.36
CA ILE A 991 -21.79 1.31 -4.38
C ILE A 991 -20.48 2.13 -4.31
N GLU A 992 -20.50 3.33 -3.75
CA GLU A 992 -19.35 4.25 -3.74
C GLU A 992 -18.49 4.17 -2.47
N ASP A 993 -19.10 3.98 -1.28
CA ASP A 993 -18.37 4.11 -0.01
C ASP A 993 -17.19 3.12 0.12
N ALA A 994 -15.99 3.67 -0.05
CA ALA A 994 -14.70 3.01 0.09
C ALA A 994 -14.18 3.00 1.54
N LEU A 995 -14.60 3.96 2.38
CA LEU A 995 -14.14 4.12 3.76
C LEU A 995 -14.83 3.11 4.68
N ALA A 996 -16.10 2.83 4.46
CA ALA A 996 -16.84 1.80 5.18
C ALA A 996 -16.43 0.35 4.80
N MET A 997 -15.58 0.14 3.78
CA MET A 997 -15.31 -1.20 3.23
C MET A 997 -14.77 -2.22 4.22
N PHE A 998 -13.89 -1.81 5.15
CA PHE A 998 -13.38 -2.66 6.22
C PHE A 998 -14.49 -3.16 7.17
N SER A 999 -15.61 -2.44 7.27
CA SER A 999 -16.75 -2.80 8.12
C SER A 999 -17.82 -3.66 7.41
N HIS A 1000 -17.86 -3.68 6.07
CA HIS A 1000 -18.93 -4.32 5.32
C HIS A 1000 -19.06 -5.83 5.59
N ILE A 1001 -17.95 -6.58 5.59
CA ILE A 1001 -17.97 -8.03 5.87
C ILE A 1001 -18.42 -8.34 7.31
N PRO A 1002 -17.82 -7.77 8.37
CA PRO A 1002 -18.26 -8.06 9.74
C PRO A 1002 -19.68 -7.54 10.05
N HIS A 1003 -20.12 -6.40 9.48
CA HIS A 1003 -21.49 -5.90 9.64
C HIS A 1003 -22.50 -6.75 8.87
N LEU A 1004 -22.17 -7.24 7.67
CA LEU A 1004 -22.97 -8.25 6.95
C LEU A 1004 -23.06 -9.55 7.75
N ALA A 1005 -21.96 -10.05 8.31
CA ALA A 1005 -21.95 -11.27 9.10
C ALA A 1005 -22.84 -11.15 10.34
N CYS A 1006 -22.75 -10.03 11.08
CA CYS A 1006 -23.65 -9.74 12.21
C CYS A 1006 -25.12 -9.63 11.74
N THR A 1007 -25.38 -8.95 10.62
CA THR A 1007 -26.74 -8.80 10.05
C THR A 1007 -27.34 -10.16 9.68
N VAL A 1008 -26.61 -10.98 8.93
CA VAL A 1008 -27.03 -12.32 8.49
C VAL A 1008 -27.22 -13.24 9.70
N TYR A 1009 -26.37 -13.14 10.74
CA TYR A 1009 -26.55 -13.91 11.98
C TYR A 1009 -27.83 -13.51 12.72
N CYS A 1010 -28.09 -12.21 12.85
CA CYS A 1010 -29.30 -11.68 13.49
C CYS A 1010 -30.57 -12.09 12.75
N MET A 1011 -30.58 -11.98 11.41
CA MET A 1011 -31.67 -12.49 10.56
C MET A 1011 -31.85 -14.00 10.71
N THR A 1012 -30.76 -14.78 10.73
CA THR A 1012 -30.83 -16.24 10.89
C THR A 1012 -31.43 -16.66 12.23
N LEU A 1013 -31.05 -15.99 13.32
CA LEU A 1013 -31.65 -16.20 14.64
C LEU A 1013 -33.14 -15.82 14.70
N LYS A 1014 -33.55 -14.80 13.94
CA LYS A 1014 -34.92 -14.28 13.92
C LYS A 1014 -35.87 -15.13 13.06
N ASP A 1015 -35.45 -15.45 11.84
CA ASP A 1015 -36.30 -16.08 10.83
C ASP A 1015 -36.19 -17.63 10.83
N LEU A 1016 -35.11 -18.21 11.38
CA LEU A 1016 -34.84 -19.66 11.45
C LEU A 1016 -34.44 -20.20 12.86
N PRO A 1017 -35.00 -19.71 13.99
CA PRO A 1017 -34.55 -20.08 15.34
C PRO A 1017 -34.58 -21.59 15.62
N ALA A 1018 -35.56 -22.34 15.12
CA ALA A 1018 -35.65 -23.79 15.33
C ALA A 1018 -34.46 -24.54 14.72
N MET A 1019 -33.95 -24.07 13.57
CA MET A 1019 -32.76 -24.67 12.94
C MET A 1019 -31.48 -24.31 13.67
N VAL A 1020 -31.32 -23.04 14.11
CA VAL A 1020 -30.14 -22.63 14.89
C VAL A 1020 -30.07 -23.39 16.22
N ARG A 1021 -31.21 -23.61 16.89
CA ARG A 1021 -31.30 -24.46 18.08
C ARG A 1021 -30.83 -25.89 17.81
N LEU A 1022 -31.23 -26.50 16.69
CA LEU A 1022 -30.82 -27.86 16.32
C LEU A 1022 -29.32 -27.94 16.03
N TRP A 1023 -28.75 -26.96 15.33
CA TRP A 1023 -27.30 -26.86 15.12
C TRP A 1023 -26.55 -26.68 16.44
N TRP A 1024 -26.91 -25.66 17.25
CA TRP A 1024 -26.25 -25.32 18.51
C TRP A 1024 -26.24 -26.48 19.51
N ASN A 1025 -27.35 -27.19 19.68
CA ASN A 1025 -27.42 -28.39 20.54
C ASN A 1025 -26.64 -29.61 19.99
N SER A 1026 -26.18 -29.56 18.73
CA SER A 1026 -25.30 -30.58 18.12
C SER A 1026 -23.82 -30.17 18.07
N CYS A 1027 -23.49 -28.94 18.46
CA CYS A 1027 -22.11 -28.42 18.45
C CYS A 1027 -21.26 -28.99 19.61
N GLU A 1028 -19.95 -29.00 19.40
CA GLU A 1028 -18.98 -29.29 20.46
C GLU A 1028 -19.02 -28.23 21.58
N LYS A 1029 -18.59 -28.62 22.78
CA LYS A 1029 -18.65 -27.78 23.98
C LYS A 1029 -17.89 -26.44 23.87
N ARG A 1030 -16.80 -26.35 23.07
CA ARG A 1030 -16.13 -25.06 22.76
C ARG A 1030 -17.09 -24.14 22.01
N VAL A 1031 -17.61 -24.60 20.87
CA VAL A 1031 -18.52 -23.83 20.00
C VAL A 1031 -19.82 -23.47 20.73
N PHE A 1032 -20.45 -24.44 21.40
CA PHE A 1032 -21.67 -24.23 22.18
C PHE A 1032 -21.56 -23.05 23.14
N ASN A 1033 -20.45 -22.99 23.91
CA ASN A 1033 -20.18 -21.92 24.88
C ASN A 1033 -19.88 -20.57 24.22
N ILE A 1034 -19.15 -20.56 23.10
CA ILE A 1034 -18.82 -19.33 22.34
C ILE A 1034 -20.12 -18.70 21.81
N VAL A 1035 -20.95 -19.50 21.14
CA VAL A 1035 -22.24 -19.10 20.58
C VAL A 1035 -23.18 -18.57 21.68
N ASP A 1036 -23.30 -19.29 22.80
CA ASP A 1036 -24.16 -18.88 23.91
C ASP A 1036 -23.73 -17.56 24.55
N LYS A 1037 -22.43 -17.42 24.85
CA LYS A 1037 -21.85 -16.20 25.44
C LYS A 1037 -22.01 -14.99 24.52
N PHE A 1038 -21.71 -15.14 23.22
CA PHE A 1038 -21.78 -14.08 22.23
C PHE A 1038 -23.23 -13.61 22.01
N THR A 1039 -24.14 -14.56 21.79
CA THR A 1039 -25.57 -14.27 21.54
C THR A 1039 -26.21 -13.62 22.75
N SER A 1040 -25.96 -14.16 23.95
CA SER A 1040 -26.46 -13.59 25.22
C SER A 1040 -25.99 -12.15 25.46
N LYS A 1041 -24.73 -11.84 25.11
CA LYS A 1041 -24.14 -10.52 25.31
C LYS A 1041 -24.66 -9.48 24.33
N TYR A 1042 -24.68 -9.80 23.03
CA TYR A 1042 -24.90 -8.78 21.97
C TYR A 1042 -26.27 -8.83 21.30
N VAL A 1043 -26.92 -9.99 21.20
CA VAL A 1043 -28.08 -10.19 20.30
C VAL A 1043 -29.39 -10.46 21.05
N SER A 1044 -29.34 -11.21 22.16
CA SER A 1044 -30.54 -11.65 22.88
C SER A 1044 -31.38 -10.50 23.46
N GLY A 1045 -30.75 -9.39 23.86
CA GLY A 1045 -31.47 -8.19 24.29
C GLY A 1045 -32.28 -7.56 23.16
N ILE A 1046 -31.68 -7.46 21.98
CA ILE A 1046 -32.28 -6.86 20.78
C ILE A 1046 -33.47 -7.71 20.30
N LEU A 1047 -33.26 -9.02 20.08
CA LEU A 1047 -34.30 -9.90 19.56
C LEU A 1047 -35.47 -10.10 20.54
N SER A 1048 -35.21 -10.22 21.85
CA SER A 1048 -36.31 -10.32 22.83
C SER A 1048 -37.10 -9.02 22.95
N SER A 1049 -36.44 -7.85 22.89
CA SER A 1049 -37.14 -6.55 22.86
C SER A 1049 -38.01 -6.39 21.60
N GLN A 1050 -37.51 -6.79 20.42
CA GLN A 1050 -38.27 -6.74 19.17
C GLN A 1050 -39.52 -7.64 19.19
N GLU A 1051 -39.41 -8.89 19.63
CA GLU A 1051 -40.58 -9.80 19.70
C GLU A 1051 -41.61 -9.32 20.74
N ILE A 1052 -41.16 -8.80 21.89
CA ILE A 1052 -42.05 -8.20 22.89
C ILE A 1052 -42.79 -6.98 22.34
N SER A 1053 -42.09 -6.10 21.62
CA SER A 1053 -42.68 -4.92 20.99
C SER A 1053 -43.68 -5.29 19.89
N SER A 1054 -43.37 -6.31 19.08
CA SER A 1054 -44.26 -6.91 18.08
C SER A 1054 -45.56 -7.42 18.70
N VAL A 1055 -45.47 -8.10 19.85
CA VAL A 1055 -46.64 -8.53 20.63
C VAL A 1055 -47.42 -7.33 21.17
N GLN A 1056 -46.75 -6.29 21.70
CA GLN A 1056 -47.41 -5.07 22.22
C GLN A 1056 -48.24 -4.34 21.14
N SER A 1057 -47.70 -4.16 19.93
CA SER A 1057 -48.45 -3.58 18.80
C SER A 1057 -49.61 -4.46 18.31
N SER A 1058 -49.53 -5.78 18.54
CA SER A 1058 -50.51 -6.76 18.04
C SER A 1058 -51.64 -7.10 19.04
N THR A 1059 -51.74 -6.37 20.15
CA THR A 1059 -52.60 -6.72 21.31
C THR A 1059 -54.12 -6.73 21.07
N GLN A 1060 -54.61 -6.16 19.96
CA GLN A 1060 -56.05 -6.02 19.69
C GLN A 1060 -56.67 -7.15 18.84
N LEU A 1061 -55.90 -8.16 18.43
CA LEU A 1061 -56.31 -9.12 17.38
C LEU A 1061 -57.29 -10.23 17.81
N PHE A 1062 -57.58 -10.41 19.09
CA PHE A 1062 -58.32 -11.59 19.58
C PHE A 1062 -59.58 -11.26 20.40
N ASN A 1063 -60.76 -11.59 19.86
CA ASN A 1063 -62.01 -11.52 20.63
C ASN A 1063 -62.03 -12.58 21.75
N GLY A 1064 -62.31 -12.17 22.99
CA GLY A 1064 -62.30 -13.05 24.18
C GLY A 1064 -60.91 -13.37 24.76
N MET A 1065 -59.82 -12.81 24.22
CA MET A 1065 -58.46 -12.97 24.75
C MET A 1065 -57.70 -11.65 24.76
N THR A 1066 -57.27 -11.21 25.94
CA THR A 1066 -56.37 -10.06 26.08
C THR A 1066 -54.92 -10.53 26.15
N VAL A 1067 -53.99 -9.79 25.53
CA VAL A 1067 -52.55 -10.08 25.57
C VAL A 1067 -51.83 -8.85 26.13
N LYS A 1068 -50.83 -9.06 26.99
CA LYS A 1068 -50.00 -8.03 27.62
C LYS A 1068 -48.56 -8.51 27.69
N ALA A 1069 -47.59 -7.75 27.19
CA ALA A 1069 -46.18 -8.12 27.27
C ALA A 1069 -45.37 -7.14 28.14
N ARG A 1070 -44.46 -7.69 28.95
CA ARG A 1070 -43.64 -7.00 29.95
C ARG A 1070 -42.18 -7.01 29.52
N SER A 1071 -41.69 -5.88 29.00
CA SER A 1071 -40.33 -5.77 28.46
C SER A 1071 -39.24 -6.04 29.52
N ALA A 1072 -39.46 -5.62 30.78
CA ALA A 1072 -38.49 -5.77 31.86
C ALA A 1072 -38.27 -7.23 32.32
N THR A 1073 -39.31 -8.06 32.31
CA THR A 1073 -39.25 -9.48 32.74
C THR A 1073 -39.16 -10.47 31.59
N ARG A 1074 -39.25 -9.97 30.34
CA ARG A 1074 -39.35 -10.75 29.09
C ARG A 1074 -40.53 -11.74 29.06
N GLU A 1075 -41.67 -11.32 29.62
CA GLU A 1075 -42.89 -12.13 29.73
C GLU A 1075 -43.98 -11.64 28.76
N VAL A 1076 -44.67 -12.57 28.10
CA VAL A 1076 -45.95 -12.34 27.41
C VAL A 1076 -47.05 -13.06 28.18
N ILE A 1077 -48.05 -12.33 28.63
CA ILE A 1077 -49.21 -12.85 29.38
C ILE A 1077 -50.44 -12.78 28.48
N ALA A 1078 -51.06 -13.93 28.23
CA ALA A 1078 -52.36 -14.02 27.59
C ALA A 1078 -53.43 -14.38 28.64
N THR A 1079 -54.52 -13.63 28.67
CA THR A 1079 -55.66 -13.84 29.57
C THR A 1079 -56.93 -14.00 28.75
N TYR A 1080 -57.44 -15.23 28.69
CA TYR A 1080 -58.67 -15.62 28.02
C TYR A 1080 -59.85 -15.63 29.02
N SER A 1081 -61.03 -15.17 28.62
CA SER A 1081 -62.17 -14.94 29.54
C SER A 1081 -63.47 -15.61 29.08
N VAL A 1082 -64.11 -16.38 29.97
CA VAL A 1082 -65.45 -17.00 29.78
C VAL A 1082 -66.19 -16.93 31.11
N ASP A 1083 -67.46 -16.49 31.11
CA ASP A 1083 -68.35 -16.45 32.29
C ASP A 1083 -67.67 -15.90 33.57
N ASP A 1084 -67.08 -14.69 33.49
CA ASP A 1084 -66.31 -14.02 34.56
C ASP A 1084 -65.10 -14.82 35.11
N ILE A 1085 -64.69 -15.88 34.42
CA ILE A 1085 -63.56 -16.75 34.79
C ILE A 1085 -62.43 -16.57 33.79
N PHE A 1086 -61.24 -16.28 34.33
CA PHE A 1086 -60.03 -16.00 33.57
C PHE A 1086 -59.09 -17.21 33.52
N ILE A 1087 -58.59 -17.51 32.33
CA ILE A 1087 -57.53 -18.48 32.06
C ILE A 1087 -56.29 -17.69 31.69
N GLU A 1088 -55.27 -17.73 32.55
CA GLU A 1088 -54.00 -17.03 32.36
C GLU A 1088 -52.90 -17.99 31.87
N LEU A 1089 -52.12 -17.52 30.89
CA LEU A 1089 -51.03 -18.21 30.23
C LEU A 1089 -49.83 -17.25 30.19
N ILE A 1090 -48.64 -17.71 30.59
CA ILE A 1090 -47.42 -16.88 30.66
C ILE A 1090 -46.35 -17.54 29.80
N ILE A 1091 -45.81 -16.79 28.84
CA ILE A 1091 -44.72 -17.20 27.95
C ILE A 1091 -43.51 -16.34 28.32
N GLN A 1092 -42.43 -16.95 28.80
CA GLN A 1092 -41.22 -16.23 29.21
C GLN A 1092 -40.06 -16.53 28.27
N LEU A 1093 -39.40 -15.48 27.78
CA LEU A 1093 -38.22 -15.59 26.92
C LEU A 1093 -36.94 -15.69 27.77
N PRO A 1094 -36.05 -16.65 27.50
CA PRO A 1094 -34.84 -16.86 28.30
C PRO A 1094 -33.80 -15.75 28.14
N PRO A 1095 -32.78 -15.69 29.02
CA PRO A 1095 -31.70 -14.70 28.92
C PRO A 1095 -30.96 -14.76 27.58
N ASN A 1096 -30.71 -15.97 27.06
CA ASN A 1096 -30.03 -16.28 25.81
C ASN A 1096 -31.00 -16.51 24.62
N TYR A 1097 -32.17 -15.86 24.60
CA TYR A 1097 -33.13 -15.96 23.51
C TYR A 1097 -32.50 -15.55 22.15
N PRO A 1098 -32.71 -16.28 21.04
CA PRO A 1098 -33.59 -17.43 20.86
C PRO A 1098 -32.90 -18.81 20.93
N LEU A 1099 -31.75 -18.96 21.62
CA LEU A 1099 -31.08 -20.25 21.78
C LEU A 1099 -31.74 -21.13 22.86
N GLY A 1100 -31.97 -20.58 24.07
CA GLY A 1100 -32.63 -21.27 25.17
C GLY A 1100 -34.11 -21.54 24.89
N SER A 1101 -34.65 -22.64 25.44
CA SER A 1101 -36.07 -23.00 25.29
C SER A 1101 -37.01 -21.97 25.91
N ILE A 1102 -38.16 -21.72 25.28
CA ILE A 1102 -39.17 -20.77 25.77
C ILE A 1102 -40.00 -21.46 26.85
N ALA A 1103 -40.06 -20.85 28.04
CA ALA A 1103 -40.88 -21.36 29.14
C ALA A 1103 -42.35 -20.96 28.92
N VAL A 1104 -43.27 -21.92 29.10
CA VAL A 1104 -44.71 -21.72 28.91
C VAL A 1104 -45.44 -22.19 30.17
N GLU A 1105 -45.76 -21.26 31.05
CA GLU A 1105 -46.46 -21.49 32.30
C GLU A 1105 -47.96 -21.21 32.17
N SER A 1106 -48.74 -21.76 33.10
CA SER A 1106 -50.21 -21.72 33.10
C SER A 1106 -50.71 -21.40 34.50
N GLY A 1107 -51.64 -20.46 34.59
CA GLY A 1107 -52.45 -20.25 35.78
C GLY A 1107 -53.43 -21.40 36.06
N LYS A 1108 -54.50 -21.12 36.81
CA LYS A 1108 -55.49 -22.13 37.20
C LYS A 1108 -56.20 -22.72 35.98
N ARG A 1109 -55.96 -24.00 35.69
CA ARG A 1109 -56.67 -24.76 34.65
C ARG A 1109 -58.18 -24.86 34.95
N VAL A 1110 -58.98 -24.39 34.00
CA VAL A 1110 -60.45 -24.40 34.01
C VAL A 1110 -61.00 -25.45 33.04
N GLY A 1111 -62.08 -26.15 33.40
CA GLY A 1111 -62.89 -27.02 32.53
C GLY A 1111 -62.27 -28.33 32.00
N VAL A 1112 -60.94 -28.40 31.88
CA VAL A 1112 -60.21 -29.37 31.04
C VAL A 1112 -59.54 -30.49 31.84
N ALA A 1113 -59.39 -31.68 31.24
CA ALA A 1113 -58.70 -32.82 31.84
C ALA A 1113 -57.18 -32.59 31.99
N VAL A 1114 -56.51 -33.28 32.93
CA VAL A 1114 -55.06 -33.05 33.20
C VAL A 1114 -54.22 -33.31 31.95
N GLN A 1115 -54.48 -34.44 31.27
CA GLN A 1115 -53.76 -34.87 30.08
C GLN A 1115 -54.02 -33.96 28.88
N GLN A 1116 -55.29 -33.57 28.64
CA GLN A 1116 -55.63 -32.65 27.56
C GLN A 1116 -54.98 -31.27 27.75
N TRP A 1117 -54.96 -30.74 28.99
CA TRP A 1117 -54.28 -29.48 29.28
C TRP A 1117 -52.76 -29.57 29.05
N ARG A 1118 -52.12 -30.64 29.55
CA ARG A 1118 -50.70 -30.91 29.30
C ARG A 1118 -50.40 -31.03 27.80
N ASN A 1119 -51.26 -31.68 27.02
CA ASN A 1119 -51.08 -31.79 25.57
C ASN A 1119 -51.14 -30.44 24.85
N TRP A 1120 -52.03 -29.52 25.25
CA TRP A 1120 -52.09 -28.17 24.67
C TRP A 1120 -50.87 -27.31 25.06
N MET A 1121 -50.43 -27.38 26.33
CA MET A 1121 -49.23 -26.69 26.79
C MET A 1121 -47.97 -27.22 26.07
N LEU A 1122 -47.91 -28.54 25.86
CA LEU A 1122 -46.85 -29.18 25.07
C LEU A 1122 -46.91 -28.76 23.59
N GLN A 1123 -48.09 -28.76 22.96
CA GLN A 1123 -48.27 -28.28 21.59
C GLN A 1123 -47.78 -26.84 21.41
N LEU A 1124 -48.10 -25.94 22.35
CA LEU A 1124 -47.64 -24.55 22.31
C LEU A 1124 -46.12 -24.44 22.54
N SER A 1125 -45.57 -25.13 23.53
CA SER A 1125 -44.13 -25.13 23.81
C SER A 1125 -43.32 -25.74 22.65
N THR A 1126 -43.80 -26.83 22.06
CA THR A 1126 -43.23 -27.43 20.85
C THR A 1126 -43.34 -26.51 19.63
N TYR A 1127 -44.46 -25.81 19.45
CA TYR A 1127 -44.61 -24.80 18.38
C TYR A 1127 -43.54 -23.71 18.52
N LEU A 1128 -43.49 -23.03 19.69
CA LEU A 1128 -42.58 -21.91 19.94
C LEU A 1128 -41.08 -22.30 19.98
N THR A 1129 -40.75 -23.57 20.21
CA THR A 1129 -39.35 -24.03 20.33
C THR A 1129 -38.84 -24.74 19.06
N HIS A 1130 -39.72 -25.39 18.29
CA HIS A 1130 -39.33 -26.24 17.16
C HIS A 1130 -39.99 -25.89 15.81
N GLN A 1131 -40.89 -24.91 15.77
CA GLN A 1131 -41.44 -24.35 14.52
C GLN A 1131 -41.02 -22.89 14.42
N ASN A 1132 -40.65 -22.43 13.21
CA ASN A 1132 -40.18 -21.06 12.97
C ASN A 1132 -41.35 -20.06 12.90
N GLY A 1133 -42.20 -20.02 13.93
CA GLY A 1133 -43.41 -19.20 14.04
C GLY A 1133 -43.37 -18.22 15.21
N SER A 1134 -44.19 -17.17 15.12
CA SER A 1134 -44.26 -16.08 16.11
C SER A 1134 -45.03 -16.46 17.38
N ILE A 1135 -44.83 -15.69 18.47
CA ILE A 1135 -45.63 -15.85 19.69
C ILE A 1135 -47.13 -15.66 19.40
N MET A 1136 -47.49 -14.72 18.51
CA MET A 1136 -48.88 -14.42 18.17
C MET A 1136 -49.57 -15.56 17.39
N GLU A 1137 -48.86 -16.24 16.48
CA GLU A 1137 -49.39 -17.46 15.82
C GLU A 1137 -49.59 -18.60 16.84
N GLY A 1138 -48.65 -18.79 17.76
CA GLY A 1138 -48.77 -19.77 18.85
C GLY A 1138 -49.97 -19.49 19.76
N LEU A 1139 -50.19 -18.24 20.14
CA LEU A 1139 -51.36 -17.80 20.91
C LEU A 1139 -52.66 -17.98 20.13
N ALA A 1140 -52.68 -17.75 18.82
CA ALA A 1140 -53.85 -18.02 17.97
C ALA A 1140 -54.21 -19.52 17.94
N LEU A 1141 -53.20 -20.40 17.81
CA LEU A 1141 -53.37 -21.85 17.85
C LEU A 1141 -53.90 -22.33 19.21
N TRP A 1142 -53.35 -21.81 20.30
CA TRP A 1142 -53.82 -22.08 21.66
C TRP A 1142 -55.27 -21.62 21.86
N LYS A 1143 -55.60 -20.39 21.45
CA LYS A 1143 -56.96 -19.85 21.53
C LYS A 1143 -57.97 -20.73 20.77
N ASN A 1144 -57.64 -21.14 19.54
CA ASN A 1144 -58.50 -22.01 18.71
C ASN A 1144 -58.82 -23.35 19.41
N ASN A 1145 -57.82 -23.96 20.08
CA ASN A 1145 -58.02 -25.17 20.90
C ASN A 1145 -58.91 -24.93 22.12
N VAL A 1146 -58.85 -23.74 22.72
CA VAL A 1146 -59.69 -23.34 23.86
C VAL A 1146 -61.12 -23.02 23.40
N ASP A 1147 -61.30 -22.23 22.34
CA ASP A 1147 -62.59 -21.87 21.73
C ASP A 1147 -63.41 -23.13 21.43
N LYS A 1148 -62.85 -24.05 20.63
CA LYS A 1148 -63.44 -25.35 20.26
C LYS A 1148 -63.79 -26.26 21.44
N ARG A 1149 -63.26 -25.97 22.64
CA ARG A 1149 -63.57 -26.74 23.85
C ARG A 1149 -64.80 -26.21 24.58
N PHE A 1150 -65.11 -24.93 24.48
CA PHE A 1150 -66.30 -24.32 25.07
C PHE A 1150 -67.46 -24.22 24.07
N GLU A 1151 -67.16 -24.19 22.77
CA GLU A 1151 -68.12 -24.33 21.67
C GLU A 1151 -69.09 -25.52 21.90
N GLY A 1152 -70.40 -25.24 21.83
CA GLY A 1152 -71.46 -26.24 22.01
C GLY A 1152 -71.67 -26.78 23.44
N VAL A 1153 -71.03 -26.22 24.47
CA VAL A 1153 -71.28 -26.61 25.87
C VAL A 1153 -72.45 -25.82 26.45
N GLU A 1154 -73.60 -26.49 26.63
CA GLU A 1154 -74.78 -25.91 27.29
C GLU A 1154 -74.52 -25.51 28.75
N ASP A 1155 -75.10 -24.39 29.19
CA ASP A 1155 -75.06 -23.90 30.57
C ASP A 1155 -75.67 -24.87 31.59
N CYS A 1156 -75.17 -24.84 32.82
CA CYS A 1156 -75.81 -25.51 33.94
C CYS A 1156 -77.04 -24.72 34.40
N MET A 1157 -78.24 -25.26 34.14
CA MET A 1157 -79.55 -24.65 34.44
C MET A 1157 -79.90 -24.58 35.95
N ILE A 1158 -78.89 -24.58 36.83
CA ILE A 1158 -78.99 -24.28 38.28
C ILE A 1158 -78.24 -22.98 38.61
N CYS A 1159 -77.14 -22.68 37.91
CA CYS A 1159 -76.29 -21.51 38.17
C CYS A 1159 -76.07 -20.61 36.93
N PHE A 1160 -76.71 -20.94 35.80
CA PHE A 1160 -76.72 -20.14 34.56
C PHE A 1160 -75.31 -19.77 34.04
N SER A 1161 -74.40 -20.75 34.08
CA SER A 1161 -73.06 -20.64 33.52
C SER A 1161 -72.56 -22.00 33.02
N VAL A 1162 -71.66 -21.98 32.04
CA VAL A 1162 -70.89 -23.11 31.53
C VAL A 1162 -69.96 -23.68 32.62
N ILE A 1163 -69.45 -22.87 33.55
CA ILE A 1163 -68.36 -23.23 34.46
C ILE A 1163 -68.78 -23.11 35.94
N HIS A 1164 -68.51 -24.13 36.74
CA HIS A 1164 -68.87 -24.12 38.16
C HIS A 1164 -67.91 -23.25 39.00
N GLY A 1165 -68.36 -22.06 39.43
CA GLY A 1165 -67.52 -21.01 40.02
C GLY A 1165 -66.58 -21.36 41.19
N SER A 1166 -66.80 -22.47 41.91
CA SER A 1166 -65.90 -22.92 43.00
C SER A 1166 -65.01 -24.13 42.69
N ASN A 1167 -65.21 -24.83 41.57
CA ASN A 1167 -64.40 -26.01 41.22
C ASN A 1167 -64.09 -26.16 39.72
N TYR A 1168 -64.46 -25.16 38.92
CA TYR A 1168 -64.12 -25.01 37.51
C TYR A 1168 -64.50 -26.21 36.63
N SER A 1169 -65.51 -26.99 37.03
CA SER A 1169 -66.01 -28.13 36.25
C SER A 1169 -67.09 -27.72 35.24
N LEU A 1170 -67.21 -28.51 34.16
CA LEU A 1170 -68.23 -28.35 33.11
C LEU A 1170 -69.49 -29.20 33.40
N PRO A 1171 -70.64 -28.91 32.77
CA PRO A 1171 -71.91 -29.60 33.03
C PRO A 1171 -71.89 -31.00 32.41
N LYS A 1172 -71.56 -32.01 33.21
CA LYS A 1172 -71.36 -33.40 32.76
C LYS A 1172 -72.51 -34.35 33.09
N LYS A 1173 -73.41 -33.97 34.00
CA LYS A 1173 -74.54 -34.82 34.41
C LYS A 1173 -75.79 -34.42 33.61
N ALA A 1174 -76.10 -35.17 32.57
CA ALA A 1174 -77.34 -35.03 31.81
C ALA A 1174 -78.50 -35.73 32.54
N CYS A 1175 -79.66 -35.08 32.63
CA CYS A 1175 -80.89 -35.74 33.07
C CYS A 1175 -81.35 -36.76 32.01
N ARG A 1176 -81.75 -37.98 32.42
CA ARG A 1176 -82.22 -39.00 31.46
C ARG A 1176 -83.45 -38.56 30.66
N THR A 1177 -84.37 -37.83 31.28
CA THR A 1177 -85.62 -37.38 30.68
C THR A 1177 -85.40 -36.15 29.78
N CYS A 1178 -85.08 -34.98 30.36
CA CYS A 1178 -84.98 -33.72 29.61
C CYS A 1178 -83.63 -33.45 28.92
N LYS A 1179 -82.65 -34.38 29.02
CA LYS A 1179 -81.29 -34.33 28.45
C LYS A 1179 -80.37 -33.18 28.88
N LYS A 1180 -80.91 -32.06 29.39
CA LYS A 1180 -80.14 -30.91 29.89
C LYS A 1180 -79.11 -31.31 30.94
N LYS A 1181 -77.98 -30.62 30.90
CA LYS A 1181 -76.76 -30.93 31.65
C LYS A 1181 -76.60 -30.05 32.87
N PHE A 1182 -75.97 -30.60 33.90
CA PHE A 1182 -75.71 -29.92 35.17
C PHE A 1182 -74.28 -30.19 35.66
N HIS A 1183 -73.69 -29.23 36.38
CA HIS A 1183 -72.46 -29.47 37.15
C HIS A 1183 -72.76 -30.47 38.27
N SER A 1184 -71.86 -31.42 38.51
CA SER A 1184 -72.02 -32.42 39.57
C SER A 1184 -72.22 -31.79 40.95
N ALA A 1185 -71.59 -30.63 41.22
CA ALA A 1185 -71.68 -29.93 42.50
C ALA A 1185 -72.99 -29.14 42.67
N CYS A 1186 -73.46 -28.40 41.65
CA CYS A 1186 -74.80 -27.80 41.65
C CYS A 1186 -75.89 -28.87 41.85
N LEU A 1187 -75.79 -29.99 41.12
CA LEU A 1187 -76.75 -31.08 41.20
C LEU A 1187 -76.71 -31.80 42.56
N TYR A 1188 -75.52 -32.04 43.13
CA TYR A 1188 -75.36 -32.59 44.47
C TYR A 1188 -75.97 -31.66 45.53
N LYS A 1189 -75.62 -30.37 45.51
CA LYS A 1189 -76.21 -29.36 46.41
C LYS A 1189 -77.73 -29.33 46.30
N TRP A 1190 -78.27 -29.39 45.08
CA TRP A 1190 -79.71 -29.46 44.82
C TRP A 1190 -80.37 -30.70 45.43
N PHE A 1191 -79.79 -31.89 45.27
CA PHE A 1191 -80.31 -33.12 45.90
C PHE A 1191 -80.27 -33.04 47.43
N THR A 1192 -79.18 -32.52 48.01
CA THR A 1192 -79.05 -32.34 49.46
C THR A 1192 -80.04 -31.31 50.01
N SER A 1193 -80.31 -30.21 49.29
CA SER A 1193 -81.24 -29.17 49.75
C SER A 1193 -82.71 -29.49 49.50
N SER A 1194 -83.03 -30.28 48.46
CA SER A 1194 -84.42 -30.70 48.14
C SER A 1194 -84.82 -32.03 48.80
N ASN A 1195 -83.86 -32.72 49.42
CA ASN A 1195 -84.00 -34.05 50.04
C ASN A 1195 -84.54 -35.14 49.07
N LYS A 1196 -84.39 -34.92 47.75
CA LYS A 1196 -84.86 -35.80 46.67
C LYS A 1196 -83.89 -35.79 45.48
N SER A 1197 -83.69 -36.94 44.85
CA SER A 1197 -82.81 -37.13 43.69
C SER A 1197 -83.48 -36.74 42.36
N THR A 1198 -84.21 -35.62 42.34
CA THR A 1198 -85.07 -35.17 41.23
C THR A 1198 -84.47 -34.02 40.43
N CYS A 1199 -84.68 -34.00 39.12
CA CYS A 1199 -84.17 -32.98 38.22
C CYS A 1199 -84.76 -31.58 38.53
N PRO A 1200 -83.95 -30.51 38.61
CA PRO A 1200 -84.47 -29.15 38.86
C PRO A 1200 -85.51 -28.68 37.84
N LEU A 1201 -85.34 -29.08 36.57
CA LEU A 1201 -86.20 -28.64 35.46
C LEU A 1201 -87.48 -29.49 35.35
N CYS A 1202 -87.33 -30.78 35.03
CA CYS A 1202 -88.47 -31.66 34.75
C CYS A 1202 -89.04 -32.39 35.98
N ARG A 1203 -88.47 -32.19 37.18
CA ARG A 1203 -88.88 -32.77 38.48
C ARG A 1203 -88.89 -34.30 38.60
N GLU A 1204 -88.71 -35.01 37.49
CA GLU A 1204 -88.54 -36.47 37.46
C GLU A 1204 -87.26 -36.96 38.17
N THR A 1205 -87.23 -38.24 38.54
CA THR A 1205 -86.01 -38.89 39.08
C THR A 1205 -84.84 -38.75 38.10
N PHE A 1206 -83.67 -38.33 38.61
CA PHE A 1206 -82.54 -37.98 37.76
C PHE A 1206 -81.75 -39.20 37.24
N PHE A 1207 -81.77 -40.30 38.00
CA PHE A 1207 -80.94 -41.49 37.83
C PHE A 1207 -81.58 -42.62 37.01
#